data_AF-A0A9P8AIH5-F1
#
_entry.id   AF-A0A9P8AIH5-F1
#
_cell.length_a   1.000
_cell.length_b   1.000
_cell.length_c   1.000
_cell.angle_alpha   90.00
_cell.angle_beta   90.00
_cell.angle_gamma   90.00
#
_symmetry.space_group_name_H-M   'P 1'
#
loop_
_entity.id
_entity.type
_entity.pdbx_description
1 polymer ?
#
loop_
_entity_poly.entity_id
_entity_poly.type
_entity_poly.pdbx_seq_one_letter_code
_entity_poly.pdbx_strand_id
1 'polypeptide(L)'
;MRQNKVTQSVTKDLTGVAIAACLTGVNAVTVPGLDSLSKQAAELVRRDSFLEPVYDTLTAADSDFITFHLKNLTSLTTNSSKCNSCKTRVKFAKNLLEENPDKSHLISLLVYKQCLQANNNSDTKCNLKDFFITTNEKHFFDIDSEGQKFAATGTSAVNFWDNDFLHMLQNFNTSSDLDLTYYCYYKWSSCNLPETPDVNEMFGVNEWYPEKKEEYNSPPNYTNNSDTFNVLHISDFHIQLRYTLGSESNCSVTPCCLPESYNSKLTTKNYNFTTAFENSGADLNEIDIAFYPDAHYDDNDVFVPGSYYNFPKYRGWSYVSQPATTWGGYKCDSPEVLLNNTMSYIKLAHGDKEFEFTIFTGDLVDHDKIHCSPDATKEAETKCFSIMKHYLGDIPVLASLGNHDTFPYGQLSPIDYEFNNSYNWDSDLINQIYLDNKWMNDNVSIESLRSHYSGFAYESKRGLKVISLNSNAYYQKNLWSYINLSTNADAFGQWEFLINELVESESKGQRVWLMAHIPSGDFDALPIQSKIFAQIVERFSPYTIANVFFGHTHQDEFKILYSTNSSKEIEDVINMAWIVQSVTPLANYNPSWRYYEVENESFNIINSYSYYTQLNETFVDGALEPKWLFEYSLRDTYDPEHSWPTDAPLNSTFFHKYLMENLKNQTDISFNQKYTDIRFRHSPFIDDCSNGTVVSDDCYNSNWCATSNFLSDEYINCQR
;
A
#
# COMPACT_ATOMS: atom_id res chain seq x y z
N MET A 1 50.62 -33.96 18.28
CA MET A 1 51.90 -33.58 17.64
C MET A 1 51.60 -32.54 16.56
N ARG A 2 52.21 -31.34 16.69
CA ARG A 2 52.41 -30.23 15.71
C ARG A 2 51.21 -29.81 14.82
N GLN A 3 50.46 -28.72 15.09
CA GLN A 3 50.72 -27.26 15.05
C GLN A 3 51.00 -26.59 13.68
N ASN A 4 50.06 -25.69 13.34
CA ASN A 4 50.16 -24.28 12.89
C ASN A 4 50.83 -23.84 11.57
N LYS A 5 50.02 -23.15 10.75
CA LYS A 5 50.22 -22.00 9.83
C LYS A 5 49.23 -22.21 8.66
N VAL A 6 48.23 -21.38 8.38
CA VAL A 6 48.29 -20.00 7.85
C VAL A 6 46.89 -19.38 7.95
N THR A 7 46.70 -18.38 8.80
CA THR A 7 45.59 -17.40 8.75
C THR A 7 46.08 -16.10 9.38
N GLN A 8 46.90 -15.36 8.63
CA GLN A 8 47.27 -13.97 8.91
C GLN A 8 47.66 -13.34 7.58
N SER A 9 46.69 -12.76 6.86
CA SER A 9 46.92 -11.87 5.70
C SER A 9 45.59 -11.39 5.10
N VAL A 10 44.66 -10.80 5.87
CA VAL A 10 43.67 -9.80 5.37
C VAL A 10 43.10 -9.07 6.60
N THR A 11 43.88 -8.22 7.27
CA THR A 11 43.41 -7.32 8.37
C THR A 11 44.40 -6.18 8.61
N LYS A 12 45.04 -5.70 7.54
CA LYS A 12 45.85 -4.50 7.53
C LYS A 12 45.62 -3.82 6.20
N ASP A 13 44.64 -2.93 6.14
CA ASP A 13 44.57 -1.83 5.15
C ASP A 13 43.47 -0.78 5.44
N LEU A 14 42.88 -0.72 6.65
CA LEU A 14 41.83 0.28 6.97
C LEU A 14 42.07 1.11 8.23
N THR A 15 43.29 1.15 8.76
CA THR A 15 43.64 2.01 9.90
C THR A 15 44.84 2.88 9.56
N GLY A 16 44.60 4.01 8.91
CA GLY A 16 45.69 4.92 8.54
C GLY A 16 45.30 6.14 7.72
N VAL A 17 44.27 6.90 8.11
CA VAL A 17 44.14 8.30 7.67
C VAL A 17 44.00 9.17 8.92
N ALA A 18 45.13 9.40 9.58
CA ALA A 18 45.26 10.44 10.59
C ALA A 18 45.50 11.78 9.88
N ILE A 19 44.72 12.77 10.29
CA ILE A 19 44.69 14.16 9.83
C ILE A 19 46.08 14.80 9.98
N ALA A 20 46.67 15.22 8.87
CA ALA A 20 47.74 16.20 8.83
C ALA A 20 47.31 17.34 7.91
N ALA A 21 46.92 18.46 8.53
CA ALA A 21 46.59 19.70 7.84
C ALA A 21 47.85 20.30 7.21
N CYS A 22 47.97 20.18 5.89
CA CYS A 22 48.85 21.02 5.08
C CYS A 22 47.97 21.81 4.11
N LEU A 23 48.00 23.14 4.28
CA LEU A 23 47.44 24.13 3.38
C LEU A 23 48.15 24.07 2.02
N THR A 24 47.65 23.25 1.10
CA THR A 24 47.94 23.32 -0.34
C THR A 24 46.65 22.99 -1.10
N GLY A 25 46.36 23.77 -2.15
CA GLY A 25 45.07 23.79 -2.85
C GLY A 25 44.49 22.40 -3.12
N VAL A 26 43.38 22.10 -2.46
CA VAL A 26 42.62 20.86 -2.64
C VAL A 26 41.89 20.97 -3.97
N ASN A 27 42.48 20.41 -5.03
CA ASN A 27 41.65 19.81 -6.06
C ASN A 27 40.89 18.68 -5.36
N ALA A 28 39.63 18.92 -5.00
CA ALA A 28 38.77 17.87 -4.48
C ALA A 28 38.67 16.79 -5.55
N VAL A 29 39.45 15.72 -5.41
CA VAL A 29 39.33 14.55 -6.27
C VAL A 29 38.05 13.88 -5.82
N THR A 30 36.93 14.25 -6.43
CA THR A 30 35.65 13.56 -6.26
C THR A 30 35.86 12.12 -6.74
N VAL A 31 35.94 11.17 -5.81
CA VAL A 31 35.96 9.75 -6.14
C VAL A 31 34.56 9.40 -6.66
N PRO A 32 34.43 8.88 -7.90
CA PRO A 32 33.12 8.59 -8.49
C PRO A 32 32.34 7.62 -7.62
N GLY A 33 31.07 7.93 -7.33
CA GLY A 33 30.21 7.09 -6.50
C GLY A 33 30.67 6.92 -5.05
N LEU A 34 31.55 7.78 -4.51
CA LEU A 34 31.99 7.70 -3.11
C LEU A 34 30.83 7.75 -2.11
N ASP A 35 29.85 8.62 -2.37
CA ASP A 35 28.65 8.74 -1.54
C ASP A 35 27.89 7.41 -1.55
N SER A 36 27.66 6.82 -2.73
CA SER A 36 27.03 5.50 -2.85
C SER A 36 27.83 4.39 -2.16
N LEU A 37 29.16 4.35 -2.33
CA LEU A 37 30.04 3.39 -1.66
C LEU A 37 29.96 3.49 -0.13
N SER A 38 29.95 4.72 0.40
CA SER A 38 29.86 4.95 1.85
C SER A 38 28.53 4.45 2.42
N LYS A 39 27.43 4.65 1.69
CA LYS A 39 26.08 4.18 2.06
C LYS A 39 25.96 2.67 1.94
N GLN A 40 26.52 2.08 0.89
CA GLN A 40 26.61 0.62 0.74
C GLN A 40 27.40 -0.02 1.88
N ALA A 41 28.51 0.60 2.29
CA ALA A 41 29.30 0.12 3.43
C ALA A 41 28.51 0.24 4.74
N ALA A 42 27.79 1.34 4.95
CA ALA A 42 26.93 1.52 6.12
C ALA A 42 25.77 0.50 6.15
N GLU A 43 25.17 0.21 5.01
CA GLU A 43 24.13 -0.80 4.86
C GLU A 43 24.65 -2.21 5.17
N LEU A 44 25.87 -2.55 4.72
CA LEU A 44 26.50 -3.83 5.08
C LEU A 44 26.75 -3.98 6.59
N VAL A 45 27.03 -2.87 7.29
CA VAL A 45 27.18 -2.87 8.76
C VAL A 45 25.81 -2.99 9.47
N ARG A 46 24.74 -2.43 8.91
CA ARG A 46 23.37 -2.60 9.43
C ARG A 46 22.84 -4.04 9.33
N ARG A 47 23.46 -4.89 8.49
CA ARG A 47 23.08 -6.30 8.29
C ARG A 47 23.63 -7.26 9.33
N ASP A 48 24.45 -6.81 10.28
CA ASP A 48 24.84 -7.66 11.41
C ASP A 48 23.61 -8.01 12.27
N SER A 49 23.46 -9.28 12.64
CA SER A 49 22.25 -9.79 13.29
C SER A 49 21.91 -9.03 14.57
N PHE A 50 20.80 -8.28 14.53
CA PHE A 50 20.30 -7.51 15.66
C PHE A 50 19.89 -8.38 16.87
N LEU A 51 19.78 -9.70 16.69
CA LEU A 51 19.36 -10.64 17.73
C LEU A 51 20.49 -11.40 18.41
N GLU A 52 21.70 -11.43 17.85
CA GLU A 52 22.84 -12.08 18.52
C GLU A 52 23.08 -11.50 19.93
N PRO A 53 23.04 -10.16 20.15
CA PRO A 53 23.13 -9.60 21.50
C PRO A 53 22.02 -10.08 22.45
N VAL A 54 20.80 -10.34 21.94
CA VAL A 54 19.67 -10.82 22.74
C VAL A 54 19.91 -12.27 23.18
N TYR A 55 20.45 -13.11 22.30
CA TYR A 55 20.81 -14.49 22.67
C TYR A 55 21.94 -14.54 23.71
N ASP A 56 22.91 -13.63 23.63
CA ASP A 56 24.06 -13.58 24.55
C ASP A 56 23.67 -13.18 25.99
N THR A 57 22.53 -12.51 26.18
CA THR A 57 22.05 -12.08 27.51
C THR A 57 21.08 -13.06 28.16
N LEU A 58 20.65 -14.12 27.47
CA LEU A 58 19.75 -15.11 28.03
C LEU A 58 20.38 -15.84 29.22
N THR A 59 19.56 -16.19 30.21
CA THR A 59 20.02 -17.05 31.29
C THR A 59 20.41 -18.43 30.75
N ALA A 60 21.21 -19.19 31.52
CA ALA A 60 21.55 -20.56 31.13
C ALA A 60 20.28 -21.43 30.97
N ALA A 61 19.26 -21.22 31.80
CA ALA A 61 17.99 -21.96 31.73
C ALA A 61 17.21 -21.65 30.45
N ASP A 62 17.17 -20.38 30.04
CA ASP A 62 16.47 -19.94 28.82
C ASP A 62 17.22 -20.37 27.56
N SER A 63 18.56 -20.28 27.60
CA SER A 63 19.44 -20.80 26.54
C SER A 63 19.29 -22.30 26.35
N ASP A 64 19.23 -23.07 27.45
CA ASP A 64 19.00 -24.51 27.43
C ASP A 64 17.60 -24.84 26.90
N PHE A 65 16.57 -24.06 27.28
CA PHE A 65 15.22 -24.21 26.75
C PHE A 65 15.20 -24.06 25.22
N ILE A 66 15.72 -22.93 24.70
CA ILE A 66 15.80 -22.70 23.25
C ILE A 66 16.58 -23.83 22.57
N THR A 67 17.75 -24.19 23.09
CA THR A 67 18.62 -25.21 22.47
C THR A 67 17.95 -26.59 22.43
N PHE A 68 17.28 -26.98 23.52
CA PHE A 68 16.56 -28.25 23.61
C PHE A 68 15.41 -28.32 22.60
N HIS A 69 14.54 -27.31 22.58
CA HIS A 69 13.38 -27.30 21.68
C HIS A 69 13.77 -27.05 20.22
N LEU A 70 14.86 -26.32 19.96
CA LEU A 70 15.39 -26.09 18.61
C LEU A 70 15.84 -27.40 17.98
N LYS A 71 16.54 -28.25 18.72
CA LYS A 71 16.93 -29.58 18.23
C LYS A 71 15.72 -30.42 17.85
N ASN A 72 14.67 -30.40 18.66
CA ASN A 72 13.42 -31.13 18.40
C ASN A 72 12.74 -30.59 17.13
N LEU A 73 12.52 -29.28 17.04
CA LEU A 73 11.88 -28.66 15.88
C LEU A 73 12.69 -28.86 14.59
N THR A 74 14.02 -28.71 14.64
CA THR A 74 14.90 -28.97 13.49
C THR A 74 14.80 -30.43 13.06
N SER A 75 14.74 -31.38 14.00
CA SER A 75 14.56 -32.81 13.65
C SER A 75 13.22 -33.09 12.95
N LEU A 76 12.14 -32.41 13.38
CA LEU A 76 10.80 -32.57 12.81
C LEU A 76 10.64 -31.92 11.43
N THR A 77 11.49 -30.94 11.11
CA THR A 77 11.48 -30.20 9.83
C THR A 77 12.54 -30.71 8.85
N THR A 78 13.51 -31.49 9.31
CA THR A 78 14.54 -32.11 8.46
C THR A 78 13.90 -33.10 7.48
N ASN A 79 14.29 -33.04 6.20
CA ASN A 79 13.75 -33.87 5.10
C ASN A 79 12.24 -33.71 4.84
N SER A 80 11.61 -32.66 5.34
CA SER A 80 10.21 -32.32 5.07
C SER A 80 10.09 -31.33 3.90
N SER A 81 8.93 -31.27 3.25
CA SER A 81 8.68 -30.22 2.24
C SER A 81 8.67 -28.84 2.90
N LYS A 82 8.85 -27.77 2.11
CA LYS A 82 8.77 -26.39 2.65
C LYS A 82 7.43 -26.13 3.34
N CYS A 83 6.33 -26.55 2.71
CA CYS A 83 4.98 -26.43 3.24
C CYS A 83 4.83 -27.17 4.58
N ASN A 84 5.17 -28.45 4.62
CA ASN A 84 5.06 -29.24 5.85
C ASN A 84 5.98 -28.72 6.95
N SER A 85 7.18 -28.24 6.60
CA SER A 85 8.10 -27.60 7.55
C SER A 85 7.50 -26.35 8.18
N CYS A 86 6.81 -25.52 7.38
CA CYS A 86 6.07 -24.37 7.89
C CYS A 86 4.92 -24.77 8.81
N LYS A 87 4.06 -25.70 8.37
CA LYS A 87 2.93 -26.18 9.19
C LYS A 87 3.40 -26.77 10.52
N THR A 88 4.45 -27.60 10.49
CA THR A 88 5.05 -28.19 11.69
C THR A 88 5.60 -27.13 12.63
N ARG A 89 6.28 -26.09 12.11
CA ARG A 89 6.80 -24.99 12.91
C ARG A 89 5.69 -24.26 13.67
N VAL A 90 4.60 -23.90 13.00
CA VAL A 90 3.47 -23.20 13.62
C VAL A 90 2.79 -24.08 14.68
N LYS A 91 2.52 -25.35 14.36
CA LYS A 91 1.97 -26.32 15.32
C LYS A 91 2.86 -26.48 16.55
N PHE A 92 4.16 -26.66 16.34
CA PHE A 92 5.13 -26.84 17.41
C PHE A 92 5.20 -25.60 18.30
N ALA A 93 5.23 -24.40 17.71
CA ALA A 93 5.26 -23.15 18.44
C ALA A 93 4.01 -22.96 19.30
N LYS A 94 2.81 -23.23 18.76
CA LYS A 94 1.54 -23.12 19.52
C LYS A 94 1.51 -24.11 20.69
N ASN A 95 1.83 -25.37 20.44
CA ASN A 95 1.84 -26.39 21.50
C ASN A 95 2.83 -26.00 22.62
N LEU A 96 4.01 -25.51 22.25
CA LEU A 96 5.01 -25.09 23.22
C LEU A 96 4.53 -23.89 24.06
N LEU A 97 3.78 -22.97 23.44
CA LEU A 97 3.19 -21.81 24.08
C LEU A 97 2.11 -22.19 25.10
N GLU A 98 1.28 -23.18 24.76
CA GLU A 98 0.27 -23.73 25.68
C GLU A 98 0.91 -24.50 26.85
N GLU A 99 1.99 -25.25 26.60
CA GLU A 99 2.70 -26.01 27.63
C GLU A 99 3.56 -25.14 28.57
N ASN A 100 4.06 -24.00 28.09
CA ASN A 100 5.00 -23.13 28.79
C ASN A 100 4.62 -21.64 28.67
N PRO A 101 3.47 -21.22 29.20
CA PRO A 101 2.98 -19.84 29.05
C PRO A 101 3.90 -18.81 29.71
N ASP A 102 4.65 -19.18 30.75
CA ASP A 102 5.66 -18.34 31.40
C ASP A 102 6.92 -18.11 30.55
N LYS A 103 7.08 -18.85 29.45
CA LYS A 103 8.22 -18.78 28.52
C LYS A 103 7.82 -18.37 27.11
N SER A 104 6.66 -17.73 26.94
CA SER A 104 6.12 -17.29 25.64
C SER A 104 7.15 -16.53 24.78
N HIS A 105 7.85 -15.57 25.39
CA HIS A 105 8.89 -14.74 24.77
C HIS A 105 10.04 -15.55 24.14
N LEU A 106 10.39 -16.71 24.72
CA LEU A 106 11.44 -17.59 24.19
C LEU A 106 11.00 -18.32 22.91
N ILE A 107 9.70 -18.41 22.65
CA ILE A 107 9.15 -19.15 21.50
C ILE A 107 9.37 -18.37 20.20
N SER A 108 9.14 -17.06 20.19
CA SER A 108 9.48 -16.23 19.02
C SER A 108 10.98 -16.30 18.69
N LEU A 109 11.85 -16.22 19.72
CA LEU A 109 13.30 -16.39 19.56
C LEU A 109 13.66 -17.78 19.03
N LEU A 110 13.09 -18.84 19.60
CA LEU A 110 13.30 -20.21 19.14
C LEU A 110 12.95 -20.38 17.66
N VAL A 111 11.79 -19.89 17.25
CA VAL A 111 11.30 -20.04 15.88
C VAL A 111 12.12 -19.18 14.90
N TYR A 112 12.54 -17.98 15.31
CA TYR A 112 13.49 -17.16 14.55
C TYR A 112 14.83 -17.87 14.36
N LYS A 113 15.41 -18.44 15.43
CA LYS A 113 16.67 -19.18 15.37
C LYS A 113 16.57 -20.38 14.44
N GLN A 114 15.44 -21.06 14.43
CA GLN A 114 15.18 -22.14 13.48
C GLN A 114 15.09 -21.63 12.04
N CYS A 115 14.46 -20.46 11.81
CA CYS A 115 14.44 -19.83 10.50
C CYS A 115 15.84 -19.52 10.00
N LEU A 116 16.71 -18.96 10.85
CA LEU A 116 18.10 -18.67 10.53
C LEU A 116 18.85 -19.95 10.11
N GLN A 117 18.76 -21.02 10.92
CA GLN A 117 19.40 -22.30 10.60
C GLN A 117 18.93 -22.88 9.27
N ALA A 118 17.64 -22.76 8.95
CA ALA A 118 17.07 -23.21 7.69
C ALA A 118 17.50 -22.37 6.46
N ASN A 119 18.03 -21.17 6.68
CA ASN A 119 18.33 -20.19 5.64
C ASN A 119 19.82 -19.78 5.60
N ASN A 120 20.72 -20.66 6.03
CA ASN A 120 22.17 -20.40 6.08
C ASN A 120 22.52 -19.14 6.91
N ASN A 121 21.82 -18.94 8.03
CA ASN A 121 21.96 -17.78 8.93
C ASN A 121 21.77 -16.43 8.24
N SER A 122 20.83 -16.36 7.29
CA SER A 122 20.46 -15.11 6.62
C SER A 122 19.36 -14.39 7.41
N ASP A 123 19.72 -13.36 8.17
CA ASP A 123 18.75 -12.51 8.90
C ASP A 123 17.73 -11.88 7.96
N THR A 124 18.14 -11.41 6.78
CA THR A 124 17.24 -10.80 5.78
C THR A 124 16.09 -11.69 5.33
N LYS A 125 16.18 -13.01 5.49
CA LYS A 125 15.11 -13.96 5.15
C LYS A 125 14.15 -14.22 6.32
N CYS A 126 14.55 -13.86 7.53
CA CYS A 126 13.86 -14.19 8.78
C CYS A 126 13.36 -12.95 9.52
N ASN A 127 14.01 -11.79 9.36
CA ASN A 127 13.58 -10.50 9.93
C ASN A 127 12.31 -9.95 9.25
N LEU A 128 12.04 -10.35 8.01
CA LEU A 128 10.78 -10.10 7.29
C LEU A 128 9.66 -11.08 7.68
N LYS A 129 9.85 -11.88 8.74
CA LYS A 129 8.80 -12.72 9.32
C LYS A 129 8.33 -12.03 10.59
N ASP A 130 7.02 -11.90 10.75
CA ASP A 130 6.30 -11.08 11.75
C ASP A 130 6.55 -11.47 13.24
N PHE A 131 7.65 -12.16 13.57
CA PHE A 131 7.90 -12.80 14.87
C PHE A 131 7.94 -11.87 16.08
N PHE A 132 8.20 -10.58 15.87
CA PHE A 132 8.47 -9.63 16.94
C PHE A 132 7.75 -8.30 16.77
N ILE A 133 6.91 -8.16 15.75
CA ILE A 133 6.18 -6.91 15.51
C ILE A 133 5.16 -6.68 16.63
N THR A 134 4.93 -5.41 16.99
CA THR A 134 3.84 -5.03 17.89
C THR A 134 3.08 -3.82 17.37
N THR A 135 1.75 -3.92 17.35
CA THR A 135 0.81 -2.83 17.02
C THR A 135 0.68 -1.79 18.15
N ASN A 136 1.33 -2.04 19.29
CA ASN A 136 1.22 -1.21 20.49
C ASN A 136 2.05 0.08 20.37
N GLU A 137 1.45 1.25 20.68
CA GLU A 137 2.21 2.51 20.80
C GLU A 137 2.99 2.63 22.11
N LYS A 138 2.47 2.05 23.20
CA LYS A 138 3.03 2.06 24.55
C LYS A 138 3.99 0.88 24.60
N HIS A 139 5.21 1.03 25.08
CA HIS A 139 6.19 -0.07 25.12
C HIS A 139 6.91 -0.40 23.81
N PHE A 140 6.92 0.48 22.78
CA PHE A 140 7.84 0.35 21.63
C PHE A 140 9.30 0.15 22.07
N PHE A 141 9.65 0.69 23.24
CA PHE A 141 10.99 0.60 23.84
C PHE A 141 11.06 -0.07 25.21
N ASP A 142 9.97 -0.49 25.88
CA ASP A 142 10.06 -0.91 27.30
C ASP A 142 10.80 -2.25 27.41
N ILE A 143 12.08 -2.25 27.80
CA ILE A 143 12.64 -2.06 29.16
C ILE A 143 12.04 -3.09 30.11
N ASP A 144 12.75 -4.21 30.27
CA ASP A 144 12.54 -5.05 31.44
C ASP A 144 12.79 -4.26 32.73
N SER A 145 12.27 -4.75 33.84
CA SER A 145 12.50 -4.19 35.18
C SER A 145 13.97 -4.19 35.65
N GLU A 146 14.92 -4.62 34.80
CA GLU A 146 16.36 -4.70 35.06
C GLU A 146 17.21 -3.74 34.21
N GLY A 147 16.59 -2.95 33.33
CA GLY A 147 17.25 -1.82 32.66
C GLY A 147 18.20 -2.20 31.52
N GLN A 148 18.02 -3.35 30.88
CA GLN A 148 18.84 -3.73 29.72
C GLN A 148 18.31 -3.07 28.43
N LYS A 149 19.18 -2.29 27.77
CA LYS A 149 18.86 -1.57 26.53
C LYS A 149 18.99 -2.52 25.33
N PHE A 150 17.87 -2.88 24.70
CA PHE A 150 17.86 -3.51 23.38
C PHE A 150 17.14 -2.60 22.37
N ALA A 151 17.76 -1.46 22.09
CA ALA A 151 17.36 -0.64 20.95
C ALA A 151 18.17 -1.10 19.73
N ALA A 152 17.61 -1.98 18.91
CA ALA A 152 18.08 -2.14 17.55
C ALA A 152 17.75 -0.84 16.82
N THR A 153 18.73 0.04 16.64
CA THR A 153 18.60 1.18 15.74
C THR A 153 18.45 0.64 14.31
N GLY A 154 17.22 0.44 13.84
CA GLY A 154 16.98 0.18 12.41
C GLY A 154 15.79 -0.68 11.96
N THR A 155 14.87 -1.15 12.81
CA THR A 155 13.69 -1.89 12.32
C THR A 155 12.49 -1.76 13.27
N SER A 156 11.30 -1.47 12.71
CA SER A 156 9.93 -1.71 13.20
C SER A 156 9.77 -2.26 14.63
N ALA A 157 9.08 -1.53 15.52
CA ALA A 157 8.57 -1.95 16.85
C ALA A 157 8.81 -3.42 17.20
N VAL A 158 10.00 -3.72 17.70
CA VAL A 158 10.39 -5.07 18.09
C VAL A 158 10.08 -5.22 19.58
N ASN A 159 9.13 -6.08 19.91
CA ASN A 159 8.89 -6.47 21.30
C ASN A 159 9.13 -7.98 21.48
N PHE A 160 10.20 -8.34 22.17
CA PHE A 160 10.56 -9.75 22.40
C PHE A 160 9.63 -10.46 23.37
N TRP A 161 9.07 -9.71 24.32
CA TRP A 161 8.32 -10.26 25.43
C TRP A 161 6.84 -10.40 25.10
N ASP A 162 6.31 -9.42 24.39
CA ASP A 162 4.90 -9.26 24.09
C ASP A 162 4.70 -8.75 22.66
N ASN A 163 4.47 -9.66 21.72
CA ASN A 163 4.33 -9.34 20.29
C ASN A 163 3.08 -9.97 19.69
N ASP A 164 2.64 -9.38 18.59
CA ASP A 164 1.43 -9.75 17.86
C ASP A 164 1.49 -11.19 17.35
N PHE A 165 2.69 -11.71 17.04
CA PHE A 165 2.86 -13.11 16.62
C PHE A 165 2.51 -14.10 17.72
N LEU A 166 2.92 -13.85 18.97
CA LEU A 166 2.53 -14.70 20.09
C LEU A 166 1.02 -14.66 20.32
N HIS A 167 0.41 -13.48 20.26
CA HIS A 167 -1.04 -13.31 20.43
C HIS A 167 -1.85 -13.98 19.31
N MET A 168 -1.42 -13.79 18.06
CA MET A 168 -2.00 -14.49 16.92
C MET A 168 -1.88 -16.00 17.13
N LEU A 169 -0.70 -16.50 17.52
CA LEU A 169 -0.46 -17.93 17.70
C LEU A 169 -1.33 -18.56 18.80
N GLN A 170 -1.59 -17.83 19.90
CA GLN A 170 -2.52 -18.25 20.95
C GLN A 170 -3.92 -18.48 20.40
N ASN A 171 -4.36 -17.64 19.46
CA ASN A 171 -5.70 -17.69 18.89
C ASN A 171 -5.80 -18.46 17.56
N PHE A 172 -4.67 -18.82 16.95
CA PHE A 172 -4.61 -19.47 15.64
C PHE A 172 -5.10 -20.93 15.68
N ASN A 173 -5.91 -21.35 14.71
CA ASN A 173 -6.44 -22.72 14.61
C ASN A 173 -5.44 -23.67 13.93
N THR A 174 -4.54 -24.25 14.71
CA THR A 174 -3.57 -25.24 14.20
C THR A 174 -4.17 -26.62 13.88
N SER A 175 -5.44 -26.84 14.21
CA SER A 175 -6.16 -28.06 13.83
C SER A 175 -6.69 -28.01 12.40
N SER A 176 -6.93 -26.80 11.87
CA SER A 176 -7.36 -26.58 10.49
C SER A 176 -6.18 -26.64 9.52
N ASP A 177 -6.21 -27.60 8.58
CA ASP A 177 -5.19 -27.64 7.52
C ASP A 177 -5.32 -26.46 6.57
N LEU A 178 -6.53 -25.94 6.38
CA LEU A 178 -6.79 -24.78 5.53
C LEU A 178 -6.13 -23.52 6.10
N ASP A 179 -6.34 -23.21 7.38
CA ASP A 179 -5.76 -22.04 8.04
C ASP A 179 -4.24 -22.08 8.00
N LEU A 180 -3.67 -23.25 8.31
CA LEU A 180 -2.23 -23.50 8.20
C LEU A 180 -1.71 -23.34 6.77
N THR A 181 -2.47 -23.77 5.76
CA THR A 181 -2.06 -23.67 4.36
C THR A 181 -2.07 -22.22 3.89
N TYR A 182 -3.12 -21.45 4.19
CA TYR A 182 -3.17 -20.02 3.88
C TYR A 182 -2.05 -19.25 4.57
N TYR A 183 -1.85 -19.45 5.87
CA TYR A 183 -0.76 -18.82 6.61
C TYR A 183 0.61 -19.16 6.00
N CYS A 184 0.85 -20.44 5.68
CA CYS A 184 2.12 -20.86 5.09
C CYS A 184 2.30 -20.48 3.61
N TYR A 185 1.22 -20.21 2.86
CA TYR A 185 1.28 -19.65 1.52
C TYR A 185 1.70 -18.18 1.58
N TYR A 186 0.93 -17.33 2.28
CA TYR A 186 1.16 -15.88 2.28
C TYR A 186 2.35 -15.46 3.15
N LYS A 187 2.44 -15.93 4.40
CA LYS A 187 3.50 -15.50 5.34
C LYS A 187 4.84 -16.16 5.09
N TRP A 188 4.85 -17.31 4.42
CA TRP A 188 6.04 -18.14 4.26
C TRP A 188 6.40 -18.53 2.83
N SER A 189 5.54 -18.25 1.85
CA SER A 189 5.72 -18.65 0.44
C SER A 189 6.15 -20.12 0.31
N SER A 190 5.57 -20.98 1.16
CA SER A 190 6.04 -22.35 1.41
C SER A 190 5.05 -23.42 0.97
N CYS A 191 3.75 -23.10 0.98
CA CYS A 191 2.69 -23.93 0.42
C CYS A 191 2.24 -23.38 -0.94
N ASN A 192 1.45 -24.16 -1.68
CA ASN A 192 0.68 -23.64 -2.81
C ASN A 192 -0.62 -23.00 -2.29
N LEU A 193 -1.21 -22.09 -3.06
CA LEU A 193 -2.53 -21.54 -2.72
C LEU A 193 -3.54 -22.69 -2.70
N PRO A 194 -4.27 -22.91 -1.59
CA PRO A 194 -5.33 -23.90 -1.57
C PRO A 194 -6.52 -23.42 -2.40
N GLU A 195 -7.35 -24.35 -2.87
CA GLU A 195 -8.64 -24.00 -3.45
C GLU A 195 -9.49 -23.27 -2.40
N THR A 196 -10.00 -22.09 -2.75
CA THR A 196 -10.83 -21.29 -1.85
C THR A 196 -12.19 -21.96 -1.69
N PRO A 197 -12.59 -22.36 -0.46
CA PRO A 197 -13.88 -23.01 -0.24
C PRO A 197 -15.06 -22.14 -0.68
N ASP A 198 -16.21 -22.78 -0.89
CA ASP A 198 -17.47 -22.07 -1.02
C ASP A 198 -17.85 -21.46 0.34
N VAL A 199 -17.92 -20.13 0.39
CA VAL A 199 -18.14 -19.40 1.64
C VAL A 199 -19.56 -19.57 2.17
N ASN A 200 -20.52 -19.91 1.32
CA ASN A 200 -21.89 -20.20 1.74
C ASN A 200 -21.97 -21.61 2.36
N GLU A 201 -21.32 -22.63 1.78
CA GLU A 201 -21.20 -23.94 2.42
C GLU A 201 -20.47 -23.86 3.76
N MET A 202 -19.49 -22.95 3.85
CA MET A 202 -18.61 -22.82 5.01
C MET A 202 -19.23 -22.03 6.16
N PHE A 203 -19.94 -20.94 5.87
CA PHE A 203 -20.43 -19.99 6.88
C PHE A 203 -21.92 -19.63 6.76
N GLY A 204 -22.62 -20.14 5.75
CA GLY A 204 -24.01 -19.77 5.50
C GLY A 204 -24.18 -18.31 5.11
N VAL A 205 -23.25 -17.73 4.34
CA VAL A 205 -23.24 -16.29 3.98
C VAL A 205 -24.58 -15.82 3.39
N ASN A 206 -25.29 -16.66 2.62
CA ASN A 206 -26.59 -16.29 2.06
C ASN A 206 -27.69 -16.13 3.12
N GLU A 207 -27.49 -16.66 4.33
CA GLU A 207 -28.41 -16.54 5.46
C GLU A 207 -28.15 -15.27 6.29
N TRP A 208 -27.06 -14.52 6.00
CA TRP A 208 -26.71 -13.30 6.74
C TRP A 208 -27.59 -12.10 6.35
N TYR A 209 -28.29 -12.17 5.21
CA TYR A 209 -29.14 -11.10 4.71
C TYR A 209 -30.47 -11.64 4.16
N PRO A 210 -31.51 -10.80 4.04
CA PRO A 210 -32.78 -11.20 3.41
C PRO A 210 -32.59 -11.60 1.95
N GLU A 211 -33.42 -12.51 1.45
CA GLU A 211 -33.45 -12.87 0.03
C GLU A 211 -33.72 -11.64 -0.86
N LYS A 212 -33.08 -11.61 -2.02
CA LYS A 212 -33.25 -10.54 -3.00
C LYS A 212 -34.65 -10.59 -3.60
N LYS A 213 -35.40 -9.50 -3.47
CA LYS A 213 -36.72 -9.37 -4.09
C LYS A 213 -36.58 -9.10 -5.58
N GLU A 214 -37.58 -9.51 -6.36
CA GLU A 214 -37.61 -9.30 -7.82
C GLU A 214 -37.44 -7.82 -8.22
N GLU A 215 -38.02 -6.90 -7.44
CA GLU A 215 -37.92 -5.45 -7.68
C GLU A 215 -36.49 -4.90 -7.53
N TYR A 216 -35.59 -5.64 -6.85
CA TYR A 216 -34.19 -5.27 -6.65
C TYR A 216 -33.25 -5.81 -7.74
N ASN A 217 -33.78 -6.46 -8.78
CA ASN A 217 -33.00 -6.91 -9.95
C ASN A 217 -32.69 -5.78 -10.95
N SER A 218 -33.16 -4.56 -10.69
CA SER A 218 -32.90 -3.38 -11.50
C SER A 218 -32.69 -2.17 -10.59
N PRO A 219 -32.03 -1.09 -11.03
CA PRO A 219 -31.96 0.14 -10.24
C PRO A 219 -33.37 0.70 -9.91
N PRO A 220 -33.55 1.45 -8.81
CA PRO A 220 -34.78 2.18 -8.54
C PRO A 220 -35.24 3.05 -9.72
N ASN A 221 -36.55 3.34 -9.78
CA ASN A 221 -37.06 4.31 -10.75
C ASN A 221 -36.78 5.73 -10.26
N TYR A 222 -36.12 6.53 -11.10
CA TYR A 222 -35.75 7.90 -10.79
C TYR A 222 -36.60 8.91 -11.56
N THR A 223 -36.75 10.10 -11.00
CA THR A 223 -37.59 11.17 -11.56
C THR A 223 -36.81 12.39 -12.03
N ASN A 224 -35.59 12.61 -11.51
CA ASN A 224 -34.76 13.75 -11.86
C ASN A 224 -33.30 13.35 -12.17
N ASN A 225 -33.12 12.72 -13.33
CA ASN A 225 -31.85 12.22 -13.83
C ASN A 225 -31.09 13.18 -14.76
N SER A 226 -31.66 14.35 -15.06
CA SER A 226 -31.01 15.32 -15.96
C SER A 226 -29.93 16.16 -15.29
N ASP A 227 -29.93 16.21 -13.95
CA ASP A 227 -28.99 17.03 -13.18
C ASP A 227 -27.76 16.20 -12.76
N THR A 228 -26.58 16.80 -12.84
CA THR A 228 -25.31 16.20 -12.38
C THR A 228 -24.66 17.04 -11.28
N PHE A 229 -23.77 16.41 -10.50
CA PHE A 229 -22.89 17.06 -9.54
C PHE A 229 -21.51 16.38 -9.57
N ASN A 230 -20.50 17.03 -8.98
CA ASN A 230 -19.12 16.52 -9.05
C ASN A 230 -18.62 16.01 -7.68
N VAL A 231 -17.85 14.92 -7.72
CA VAL A 231 -17.18 14.33 -6.55
C VAL A 231 -15.70 14.14 -6.86
N LEU A 232 -14.83 14.63 -5.98
CA LEU A 232 -13.38 14.45 -6.08
C LEU A 232 -12.96 13.06 -5.58
N HIS A 233 -12.02 12.41 -6.27
CA HIS A 233 -11.38 11.18 -5.81
C HIS A 233 -9.87 11.30 -5.90
N ILE A 234 -9.23 11.20 -4.74
CA ILE A 234 -7.77 11.23 -4.56
C ILE A 234 -7.33 10.06 -3.68
N SER A 235 -6.11 9.59 -3.84
CA SER A 235 -5.59 8.46 -3.08
C SER A 235 -4.06 8.44 -3.10
N ASP A 236 -3.45 7.64 -2.23
CA ASP A 236 -2.05 7.23 -2.27
C ASP A 236 -1.11 8.46 -2.36
N PHE A 237 -1.19 9.31 -1.33
CA PHE A 237 -0.35 10.50 -1.20
C PHE A 237 1.11 10.11 -0.92
N HIS A 238 1.29 9.16 0.00
CA HIS A 238 2.60 8.75 0.55
C HIS A 238 3.54 9.94 0.76
N ILE A 239 3.29 10.74 1.80
CA ILE A 239 4.18 11.86 2.13
C ILE A 239 5.52 11.33 2.64
N GLN A 240 6.58 11.60 1.91
CA GLN A 240 7.93 11.20 2.28
C GLN A 240 8.53 12.21 3.26
N LEU A 241 8.28 12.04 4.55
CA LEU A 241 8.74 12.97 5.61
C LEU A 241 10.25 13.18 5.61
N ARG A 242 11.01 12.16 5.18
CA ARG A 242 12.49 12.18 5.09
C ARG A 242 13.02 12.46 3.67
N TYR A 243 12.18 12.96 2.77
CA TYR A 243 12.61 13.30 1.40
C TYR A 243 13.82 14.25 1.44
N THR A 244 14.89 13.89 0.75
CA THR A 244 16.14 14.65 0.76
C THR A 244 16.55 15.02 -0.67
N LEU A 245 16.46 16.31 -0.98
CA LEU A 245 16.91 16.86 -2.26
C LEU A 245 18.38 16.50 -2.57
N GLY A 246 18.64 16.13 -3.82
CA GLY A 246 19.98 15.74 -4.29
C GLY A 246 20.47 14.38 -3.80
N SER A 247 19.70 13.65 -2.99
CA SER A 247 19.99 12.24 -2.66
C SER A 247 19.75 11.32 -3.88
N GLU A 248 20.04 10.03 -3.77
CA GLU A 248 19.85 9.09 -4.89
C GLU A 248 18.35 8.84 -5.13
N SER A 249 17.84 9.20 -6.30
CA SER A 249 16.46 8.94 -6.74
C SER A 249 16.33 7.73 -7.66
N ASN A 250 17.43 7.15 -8.15
CA ASN A 250 17.45 5.88 -8.86
C ASN A 250 18.22 4.81 -8.07
N CYS A 251 17.71 4.50 -6.89
CA CYS A 251 18.34 3.62 -5.91
C CYS A 251 18.05 2.12 -6.18
N SER A 252 18.75 1.25 -5.46
CA SER A 252 18.57 -0.21 -5.55
C SER A 252 17.62 -0.79 -4.49
N VAL A 253 17.22 0.00 -3.49
CA VAL A 253 16.30 -0.39 -2.42
C VAL A 253 15.30 0.74 -2.26
N THR A 254 14.04 0.49 -2.59
CA THR A 254 12.96 1.49 -2.53
C THR A 254 12.38 1.62 -1.12
N PRO A 255 11.84 2.80 -0.75
CA PRO A 255 11.79 4.02 -1.56
C PRO A 255 13.16 4.71 -1.67
N CYS A 256 13.36 5.43 -2.77
CA CYS A 256 14.54 6.26 -2.99
C CYS A 256 14.35 7.64 -2.33
N CYS A 257 15.23 8.59 -2.65
CA CYS A 257 15.19 9.97 -2.15
C CYS A 257 15.37 10.13 -0.61
N LEU A 258 15.77 9.08 0.10
CA LEU A 258 16.15 9.14 1.51
C LEU A 258 17.62 9.56 1.67
N PRO A 259 18.03 10.08 2.83
CA PRO A 259 19.42 10.43 3.11
C PRO A 259 20.39 9.28 2.81
N GLU A 260 19.99 8.05 3.10
CA GLU A 260 20.75 6.81 2.92
C GLU A 260 20.55 6.12 1.57
N SER A 261 19.66 6.60 0.69
CA SER A 261 19.42 5.95 -0.61
C SER A 261 20.69 5.89 -1.46
N TYR A 262 20.92 4.75 -2.10
CA TYR A 262 22.09 4.49 -2.94
C TYR A 262 21.76 3.57 -4.12
N ASN A 263 22.52 3.69 -5.20
CA ASN A 263 22.51 2.73 -6.30
C ASN A 263 23.70 1.77 -6.16
N SER A 264 23.42 0.47 -6.10
CA SER A 264 24.44 -0.59 -6.03
C SER A 264 25.39 -0.56 -7.24
N LYS A 265 24.92 -0.09 -8.40
CA LYS A 265 25.75 0.18 -9.57
C LYS A 265 26.40 1.56 -9.43
N LEU A 266 27.74 1.56 -9.33
CA LEU A 266 28.52 2.78 -9.23
C LEU A 266 28.59 3.52 -10.57
N THR A 267 28.61 4.84 -10.47
CA THR A 267 28.84 5.76 -11.58
C THR A 267 30.31 5.73 -12.02
N THR A 268 30.58 6.04 -13.28
CA THR A 268 31.96 6.19 -13.78
C THR A 268 32.45 7.61 -13.56
N LYS A 269 33.77 7.83 -13.61
CA LYS A 269 34.37 9.16 -13.40
C LYS A 269 33.84 10.24 -14.33
N ASN A 270 33.54 9.87 -15.57
CA ASN A 270 33.06 10.80 -16.60
C ASN A 270 31.53 10.78 -16.72
N TYR A 271 30.83 10.12 -15.79
CA TYR A 271 29.38 10.09 -15.79
C TYR A 271 28.80 11.48 -15.53
N ASN A 272 27.74 11.82 -16.24
CA ASN A 272 26.93 13.00 -16.01
C ASN A 272 25.49 12.55 -15.75
N PHE A 273 24.97 12.81 -14.55
CA PHE A 273 23.64 12.40 -14.16
C PHE A 273 22.52 13.02 -15.02
N THR A 274 22.78 14.08 -15.80
CA THR A 274 21.76 14.61 -16.74
C THR A 274 21.34 13.57 -17.77
N THR A 275 22.21 12.60 -18.09
CA THR A 275 21.84 11.44 -18.93
C THR A 275 20.74 10.58 -18.30
N ALA A 276 20.64 10.51 -16.97
CA ALA A 276 19.53 9.82 -16.31
C ALA A 276 18.21 10.60 -16.43
N PHE A 277 18.26 11.93 -16.44
CA PHE A 277 17.08 12.77 -16.71
C PHE A 277 16.61 12.58 -18.15
N GLU A 278 17.53 12.57 -19.13
CA GLU A 278 17.22 12.27 -20.54
C GLU A 278 16.58 10.88 -20.69
N ASN A 279 17.15 9.86 -20.04
CA ASN A 279 16.60 8.50 -20.06
C ASN A 279 15.24 8.40 -19.36
N SER A 280 14.92 9.34 -18.46
CA SER A 280 13.60 9.48 -17.85
C SER A 280 12.68 10.37 -18.69
N GLY A 281 13.07 10.72 -19.93
CA GLY A 281 12.25 11.50 -20.86
C GLY A 281 12.25 13.01 -20.64
N ALA A 282 13.12 13.59 -19.80
CA ALA A 282 13.17 15.04 -19.61
C ALA A 282 13.72 15.77 -20.85
N ASP A 283 13.12 16.90 -21.25
CA ASP A 283 13.64 17.73 -22.34
C ASP A 283 14.91 18.51 -21.92
N LEU A 284 16.05 18.15 -22.53
CA LEU A 284 17.34 18.76 -22.25
C LEU A 284 17.71 19.95 -23.16
N ASN A 285 16.76 20.51 -23.94
CA ASN A 285 17.01 21.67 -24.79
C ASN A 285 17.48 22.91 -24.01
N GLU A 286 16.88 23.17 -22.84
CA GLU A 286 17.29 24.19 -21.88
C GLU A 286 17.37 23.54 -20.48
N ILE A 287 18.58 23.26 -19.99
CA ILE A 287 18.76 22.54 -18.72
C ILE A 287 18.88 23.53 -17.56
N ASP A 288 17.82 23.70 -16.79
CA ASP A 288 17.85 24.34 -15.47
C ASP A 288 17.39 23.37 -14.37
N ILE A 289 18.34 22.73 -13.71
CA ILE A 289 18.03 21.60 -12.81
C ILE A 289 17.27 22.09 -11.58
N ALA A 290 16.16 21.46 -11.22
CA ALA A 290 15.33 21.89 -10.09
C ALA A 290 15.93 21.51 -8.72
N PHE A 291 16.96 22.23 -8.27
CA PHE A 291 17.58 22.06 -6.95
C PHE A 291 17.30 23.22 -5.99
N TYR A 292 16.10 23.22 -5.43
CA TYR A 292 15.58 24.26 -4.56
C TYR A 292 15.26 23.68 -3.16
N PRO A 293 16.23 23.61 -2.24
CA PRO A 293 16.07 22.93 -0.95
C PRO A 293 15.07 23.59 0.00
N ASP A 294 14.82 24.88 -0.18
CA ASP A 294 13.87 25.67 0.63
C ASP A 294 12.52 25.86 -0.09
N ALA A 295 12.22 25.04 -1.11
CA ALA A 295 10.98 25.13 -1.87
C ALA A 295 9.77 24.76 -0.99
N HIS A 296 8.79 25.65 -0.89
CA HIS A 296 7.57 25.45 -0.11
C HIS A 296 6.43 26.34 -0.63
N TYR A 297 5.22 26.11 -0.13
CA TYR A 297 4.11 27.05 -0.26
C TYR A 297 4.01 27.89 1.02
N ASP A 298 3.83 29.20 0.87
CA ASP A 298 3.62 30.09 2.01
C ASP A 298 2.16 30.09 2.49
N ASP A 299 1.88 30.85 3.55
CA ASP A 299 0.53 30.94 4.13
C ASP A 299 -0.54 31.53 3.17
N ASN A 300 -0.14 32.07 2.02
CA ASN A 300 -1.03 32.61 0.99
C ASN A 300 -1.17 31.67 -0.23
N ASP A 301 -0.74 30.42 -0.11
CA ASP A 301 -0.73 29.42 -1.19
C ASP A 301 0.17 29.80 -2.37
N VAL A 302 1.18 30.64 -2.15
CA VAL A 302 2.12 31.04 -3.19
C VAL A 302 3.36 30.16 -3.12
N PHE A 303 3.74 29.55 -4.25
CA PHE A 303 4.97 28.80 -4.35
C PHE A 303 6.20 29.70 -4.19
N VAL A 304 7.04 29.37 -3.22
CA VAL A 304 8.31 30.03 -2.93
C VAL A 304 9.43 29.04 -3.22
N PRO A 305 10.18 29.18 -4.34
CA PRO A 305 11.25 28.25 -4.66
C PRO A 305 12.47 28.38 -3.73
N GLY A 306 12.70 29.56 -3.14
CA GLY A 306 13.91 29.79 -2.35
C GLY A 306 15.18 29.88 -3.22
N SER A 307 16.33 29.55 -2.64
CA SER A 307 17.64 29.71 -3.31
C SER A 307 18.09 28.45 -4.03
N TYR A 308 18.56 28.59 -5.26
CA TYR A 308 19.16 27.47 -6.01
C TYR A 308 20.43 26.92 -5.33
N TYR A 309 20.51 25.61 -5.19
CA TYR A 309 21.69 24.91 -4.67
C TYR A 309 22.40 24.08 -5.77
N ASN A 310 23.60 24.52 -6.15
CA ASN A 310 24.40 23.86 -7.19
C ASN A 310 25.14 22.62 -6.67
N PHE A 311 24.45 21.48 -6.53
CA PHE A 311 25.09 20.21 -6.16
C PHE A 311 26.29 19.84 -7.06
N PRO A 312 26.22 19.95 -8.41
CA PRO A 312 27.32 19.58 -9.29
C PRO A 312 28.63 20.32 -9.01
N LYS A 313 28.55 21.59 -8.64
CA LYS A 313 29.72 22.41 -8.29
C LYS A 313 30.50 21.86 -7.11
N TYR A 314 29.82 21.24 -6.14
CA TYR A 314 30.44 20.79 -4.88
C TYR A 314 30.66 19.27 -4.82
N ARG A 315 29.81 18.48 -5.48
CA ARG A 315 29.85 17.01 -5.46
C ARG A 315 30.33 16.39 -6.77
N GLY A 316 30.42 17.18 -7.85
CA GLY A 316 30.69 16.69 -9.21
C GLY A 316 29.41 16.22 -9.90
N TRP A 317 29.51 15.78 -11.17
CA TRP A 317 28.36 15.29 -11.95
C TRP A 317 28.10 13.79 -11.82
N SER A 318 28.95 13.08 -11.07
CA SER A 318 28.92 11.62 -10.92
C SER A 318 28.73 11.15 -9.48
N TYR A 319 28.31 12.04 -8.56
CA TYR A 319 28.16 11.70 -7.14
C TYR A 319 27.03 10.72 -6.84
N VAL A 320 25.98 10.71 -7.66
CA VAL A 320 24.84 9.78 -7.63
C VAL A 320 24.48 9.37 -9.06
N SER A 321 23.68 8.30 -9.20
CA SER A 321 23.20 7.87 -10.51
C SER A 321 22.12 8.81 -11.04
N GLN A 322 21.18 9.21 -10.20
CA GLN A 322 20.21 10.26 -10.48
C GLN A 322 19.92 11.01 -9.19
N PRO A 323 20.03 12.34 -9.15
CA PRO A 323 19.70 13.10 -7.97
C PRO A 323 18.18 13.29 -7.83
N ALA A 324 17.70 13.27 -6.60
CA ALA A 324 16.38 13.73 -6.21
C ALA A 324 16.21 15.22 -6.53
N THR A 325 15.07 15.61 -7.09
CA THR A 325 14.78 17.00 -7.51
C THR A 325 13.74 17.63 -6.61
N THR A 326 13.37 18.90 -6.83
CA THR A 326 12.45 19.62 -5.96
C THR A 326 11.08 18.95 -5.88
N TRP A 327 10.58 18.46 -7.01
CA TRP A 327 9.21 17.94 -7.14
C TRP A 327 9.09 16.43 -6.98
N GLY A 328 10.21 15.71 -6.83
CA GLY A 328 10.19 14.27 -6.61
C GLY A 328 11.15 13.49 -7.52
N GLY A 329 10.85 12.20 -7.65
CA GLY A 329 11.51 11.27 -8.55
C GLY A 329 10.67 10.00 -8.67
N TYR A 330 10.75 9.31 -9.81
CA TYR A 330 9.88 8.18 -10.13
C TYR A 330 10.01 6.96 -9.20
N LYS A 331 11.09 6.85 -8.42
CA LYS A 331 11.24 5.80 -7.39
C LYS A 331 11.17 6.35 -5.97
N CYS A 332 10.60 7.54 -5.81
CA CYS A 332 10.46 8.22 -4.55
C CYS A 332 8.98 8.44 -4.25
N ASP A 333 8.68 8.52 -2.96
CA ASP A 333 7.39 8.98 -2.50
C ASP A 333 7.32 10.52 -2.56
N SER A 334 6.14 11.07 -2.29
CA SER A 334 5.85 12.48 -2.54
C SER A 334 6.59 13.38 -1.55
N PRO A 335 7.42 14.34 -2.00
CA PRO A 335 7.81 15.44 -1.13
C PRO A 335 6.58 16.29 -0.80
N GLU A 336 6.58 16.92 0.38
CA GLU A 336 5.47 17.78 0.82
C GLU A 336 5.09 18.86 -0.21
N VAL A 337 6.07 19.41 -0.92
CA VAL A 337 5.84 20.46 -1.92
C VAL A 337 4.99 19.95 -3.10
N LEU A 338 5.14 18.68 -3.51
CA LEU A 338 4.32 18.06 -4.54
C LEU A 338 2.87 17.94 -4.07
N LEU A 339 2.64 17.48 -2.83
CA LEU A 339 1.29 17.37 -2.27
C LEU A 339 0.59 18.73 -2.18
N ASN A 340 1.30 19.77 -1.75
CA ASN A 340 0.76 21.14 -1.75
C ASN A 340 0.40 21.61 -3.15
N ASN A 341 1.25 21.36 -4.16
CA ASN A 341 0.95 21.72 -5.55
C ASN A 341 -0.28 20.98 -6.08
N THR A 342 -0.37 19.67 -5.84
CA THR A 342 -1.55 18.86 -6.20
C THR A 342 -2.82 19.46 -5.62
N MET A 343 -2.82 19.74 -4.31
CA MET A 343 -4.00 20.24 -3.62
C MET A 343 -4.33 21.70 -3.97
N SER A 344 -3.34 22.53 -4.24
CA SER A 344 -3.53 23.89 -4.78
C SER A 344 -4.22 23.85 -6.14
N TYR A 345 -3.80 22.95 -7.03
CA TYR A 345 -4.46 22.78 -8.33
C TYR A 345 -5.88 22.23 -8.21
N ILE A 346 -6.11 21.28 -7.30
CA ILE A 346 -7.44 20.76 -6.99
C ILE A 346 -8.36 21.88 -6.45
N LYS A 347 -7.85 22.77 -5.60
CA LYS A 347 -8.60 23.94 -5.11
C LYS A 347 -9.02 24.86 -6.26
N LEU A 348 -8.15 25.09 -7.24
CA LEU A 348 -8.50 25.85 -8.45
C LEU A 348 -9.59 25.13 -9.25
N ALA A 349 -9.46 23.82 -9.45
CA ALA A 349 -10.47 23.02 -10.14
C ALA A 349 -11.82 23.03 -9.39
N HIS A 350 -11.80 22.98 -8.06
CA HIS A 350 -13.01 23.08 -7.24
C HIS A 350 -13.75 24.41 -7.46
N GLY A 351 -13.04 25.52 -7.66
CA GLY A 351 -13.64 26.82 -7.97
C GLY A 351 -14.45 26.86 -9.28
N ASP A 352 -14.24 25.90 -10.19
CA ASP A 352 -15.01 25.73 -11.44
C ASP A 352 -15.98 24.54 -11.37
N LYS A 353 -15.58 23.43 -10.74
CA LYS A 353 -16.34 22.17 -10.72
C LYS A 353 -17.28 22.00 -9.54
N GLU A 354 -17.12 22.79 -8.48
CA GLU A 354 -17.98 22.78 -7.29
C GLU A 354 -18.17 21.37 -6.68
N PHE A 355 -17.06 20.70 -6.35
CA PHE A 355 -17.10 19.37 -5.70
C PHE A 355 -17.95 19.37 -4.43
N GLU A 356 -18.91 18.45 -4.33
CA GLU A 356 -19.84 18.40 -3.19
C GLU A 356 -19.22 17.72 -1.96
N PHE A 357 -18.39 16.70 -2.21
CA PHE A 357 -17.53 16.04 -1.23
C PHE A 357 -16.35 15.38 -1.95
N THR A 358 -15.41 14.89 -1.16
CA THR A 358 -14.22 14.16 -1.62
C THR A 358 -14.25 12.76 -1.04
N ILE A 359 -13.96 11.76 -1.85
CA ILE A 359 -13.55 10.44 -1.36
C ILE A 359 -12.02 10.35 -1.40
N PHE A 360 -11.43 9.90 -0.31
CA PHE A 360 -9.99 9.68 -0.19
C PHE A 360 -9.73 8.23 0.21
N THR A 361 -9.17 7.42 -0.69
CA THR A 361 -9.00 5.98 -0.44
C THR A 361 -7.66 5.61 0.19
N GLY A 362 -7.10 6.44 1.08
CA GLY A 362 -5.99 6.03 1.97
C GLY A 362 -4.58 6.10 1.40
N ASP A 363 -3.63 5.64 2.21
CA ASP A 363 -2.17 5.65 2.02
C ASP A 363 -1.53 7.05 2.02
N LEU A 364 -1.45 7.59 3.24
CA LEU A 364 -0.83 8.86 3.62
C LEU A 364 0.65 8.67 3.94
N VAL A 365 1.03 7.60 4.62
CA VAL A 365 2.40 7.34 5.11
C VAL A 365 3.29 6.77 4.00
N ASP A 366 4.56 7.19 3.94
CA ASP A 366 5.51 6.70 2.92
C ASP A 366 5.91 5.22 3.04
N HIS A 367 6.73 4.77 2.10
CA HIS A 367 7.27 3.42 2.05
C HIS A 367 8.55 3.23 2.89
N ASP A 368 8.97 4.18 3.73
CA ASP A 368 10.15 4.06 4.60
C ASP A 368 9.86 3.14 5.80
N LYS A 369 9.85 1.84 5.51
CA LYS A 369 9.62 0.77 6.51
C LYS A 369 10.78 0.61 7.49
N ILE A 370 11.91 1.28 7.27
CA ILE A 370 13.10 1.20 8.14
C ILE A 370 12.96 2.20 9.29
N HIS A 371 12.43 3.39 9.01
CA HIS A 371 12.31 4.49 9.98
C HIS A 371 10.86 4.76 10.39
N CYS A 372 9.96 3.80 10.18
CA CYS A 372 8.56 3.90 10.60
C CYS A 372 8.41 3.74 12.13
N SER A 373 7.45 4.47 12.69
CA SER A 373 7.06 4.45 14.11
C SER A 373 5.64 4.98 14.25
N PRO A 374 4.94 4.76 15.38
CA PRO A 374 3.64 5.37 15.62
C PRO A 374 3.68 6.89 15.45
N ASP A 375 4.72 7.56 15.96
CA ASP A 375 4.86 9.01 15.86
C ASP A 375 5.05 9.48 14.41
N ALA A 376 5.82 8.74 13.61
CA ALA A 376 5.99 9.04 12.19
C ALA A 376 4.68 8.86 11.40
N THR A 377 3.88 7.82 11.72
CA THR A 377 2.53 7.62 11.17
C THR A 377 1.63 8.80 11.54
N LYS A 378 1.53 9.14 12.83
CA LYS A 378 0.73 10.28 13.30
C LYS A 378 1.14 11.60 12.64
N GLU A 379 2.44 11.82 12.46
CA GLU A 379 2.97 13.01 11.78
C GLU A 379 2.53 13.06 10.32
N ALA A 380 2.73 11.98 9.56
CA ALA A 380 2.33 11.89 8.16
C ALA A 380 0.83 12.09 7.96
N GLU A 381 -0.01 11.41 8.76
CA GLU A 381 -1.46 11.51 8.68
C GLU A 381 -1.95 12.91 9.04
N THR A 382 -1.51 13.45 10.19
CA THR A 382 -1.87 14.80 10.63
C THR A 382 -1.48 15.84 9.59
N LYS A 383 -0.28 15.69 9.00
CA LYS A 383 0.23 16.60 7.97
C LYS A 383 -0.62 16.54 6.72
N CYS A 384 -0.88 15.36 6.18
CA CYS A 384 -1.68 15.18 4.97
C CYS A 384 -3.12 15.65 5.14
N PHE A 385 -3.79 15.30 6.24
CA PHE A 385 -5.15 15.79 6.51
C PHE A 385 -5.20 17.30 6.74
N SER A 386 -4.16 17.89 7.34
CA SER A 386 -4.04 19.35 7.47
C SER A 386 -3.91 20.03 6.10
N ILE A 387 -3.08 19.48 5.20
CA ILE A 387 -2.97 19.95 3.81
C ILE A 387 -4.33 19.84 3.12
N MET A 388 -5.02 18.70 3.22
CA MET A 388 -6.35 18.53 2.62
C MET A 388 -7.35 19.56 3.17
N LYS A 389 -7.42 19.73 4.49
CA LYS A 389 -8.31 20.71 5.13
C LYS A 389 -8.03 22.14 4.68
N HIS A 390 -6.75 22.50 4.58
CA HIS A 390 -6.32 23.83 4.18
C HIS A 390 -6.81 24.20 2.77
N TYR A 391 -6.63 23.30 1.79
CA TYR A 391 -7.00 23.57 0.40
C TYR A 391 -8.48 23.32 0.08
N LEU A 392 -9.12 22.35 0.72
CA LEU A 392 -10.53 21.97 0.48
C LEU A 392 -11.53 22.73 1.37
N GLY A 393 -11.08 23.35 2.46
CA GLY A 393 -11.94 24.12 3.35
C GLY A 393 -13.06 23.27 3.97
N ASP A 394 -14.32 23.62 3.69
CA ASP A 394 -15.50 22.98 4.27
C ASP A 394 -16.03 21.78 3.46
N ILE A 395 -15.38 21.43 2.35
CA ILE A 395 -15.72 20.21 1.60
C ILE A 395 -15.44 18.99 2.49
N PRO A 396 -16.41 18.09 2.71
CA PRO A 396 -16.18 16.86 3.46
C PRO A 396 -15.16 15.96 2.76
N VAL A 397 -14.16 15.48 3.51
CA VAL A 397 -13.23 14.44 3.05
C VAL A 397 -13.62 13.12 3.72
N LEU A 398 -14.17 12.21 2.92
CA LEU A 398 -14.56 10.87 3.35
C LEU A 398 -13.38 9.93 3.11
N ALA A 399 -12.63 9.65 4.16
CA ALA A 399 -11.36 8.92 4.06
C ALA A 399 -11.46 7.45 4.50
N SER A 400 -10.95 6.53 3.69
CA SER A 400 -10.61 5.16 4.13
C SER A 400 -9.14 5.12 4.53
N LEU A 401 -8.79 4.25 5.48
CA LEU A 401 -7.39 4.02 5.85
C LEU A 401 -6.76 2.95 4.95
N GLY A 402 -5.54 3.23 4.51
CA GLY A 402 -4.75 2.32 3.70
C GLY A 402 -3.87 1.37 4.50
N ASN A 403 -3.05 0.57 3.83
CA ASN A 403 -2.13 -0.35 4.52
C ASN A 403 -0.87 0.32 5.05
N HIS A 404 -0.51 1.50 4.54
CA HIS A 404 0.54 2.34 5.10
C HIS A 404 0.04 3.20 6.27
N ASP A 405 -1.27 3.44 6.37
CA ASP A 405 -1.92 4.16 7.46
C ASP A 405 -2.16 3.26 8.68
N THR A 406 -1.14 2.46 8.99
CA THR A 406 -1.09 1.60 10.17
C THR A 406 0.36 1.48 10.58
N PHE A 407 0.58 1.29 11.88
CA PHE A 407 1.89 0.92 12.36
C PHE A 407 1.80 -0.26 13.35
N PRO A 408 2.61 -1.32 13.16
CA PRO A 408 3.48 -1.60 12.02
C PRO A 408 2.69 -1.79 10.72
N TYR A 409 3.40 -1.67 9.59
CA TYR A 409 2.81 -1.74 8.26
C TYR A 409 1.81 -2.91 8.07
N GLY A 410 0.60 -2.57 7.63
CA GLY A 410 -0.48 -3.48 7.28
C GLY A 410 -1.04 -4.28 8.45
N GLN A 411 -0.83 -3.85 9.70
CA GLN A 411 -1.35 -4.54 10.88
C GLN A 411 -2.60 -3.84 11.41
N LEU A 412 -3.63 -4.64 11.67
CA LEU A 412 -4.84 -4.19 12.34
C LEU A 412 -5.29 -5.28 13.31
N SER A 413 -5.19 -4.99 14.60
CA SER A 413 -5.62 -5.92 15.65
C SER A 413 -7.15 -5.83 15.84
N PRO A 414 -7.88 -6.96 15.89
CA PRO A 414 -9.29 -6.96 16.24
C PRO A 414 -9.53 -6.43 17.66
N ILE A 415 -10.61 -5.68 17.87
CA ILE A 415 -11.05 -5.15 19.18
C ILE A 415 -11.20 -6.28 20.21
N ASP A 416 -11.64 -7.47 19.79
CA ASP A 416 -11.76 -8.65 20.66
C ASP A 416 -10.41 -9.12 21.24
N TYR A 417 -9.30 -8.74 20.59
CA TYR A 417 -7.94 -9.04 21.02
C TYR A 417 -7.20 -7.78 21.51
N GLU A 418 -7.91 -6.69 21.78
CA GLU A 418 -7.33 -5.45 22.30
C GLU A 418 -6.70 -5.67 23.69
N PHE A 419 -5.47 -5.17 23.85
CA PHE A 419 -4.76 -5.23 25.13
C PHE A 419 -4.51 -3.83 25.69
N ASN A 420 -5.03 -3.53 26.88
CA ASN A 420 -4.78 -2.29 27.64
C ASN A 420 -4.95 -0.97 26.87
N ASN A 421 -5.91 -0.90 25.94
CA ASN A 421 -6.18 0.31 25.13
C ASN A 421 -4.94 0.84 24.42
N SER A 422 -4.24 -0.06 23.72
CA SER A 422 -2.89 0.20 23.22
C SER A 422 -2.75 0.02 21.70
N TYR A 423 -3.74 -0.61 21.06
CA TYR A 423 -3.82 -0.78 19.60
C TYR A 423 -4.74 0.25 18.91
N ASN A 424 -5.56 0.98 19.67
CA ASN A 424 -6.56 1.91 19.13
C ASN A 424 -6.03 3.33 18.87
N TRP A 425 -4.75 3.60 19.10
CA TRP A 425 -4.18 4.95 19.04
C TRP A 425 -4.36 5.64 17.68
N ASP A 426 -4.28 4.84 16.61
CA ASP A 426 -4.35 5.31 15.24
C ASP A 426 -5.80 5.65 14.88
N SER A 427 -6.72 4.71 15.14
CA SER A 427 -8.15 4.97 15.01
C SER A 427 -8.60 6.16 15.86
N ASP A 428 -8.07 6.32 17.08
CA ASP A 428 -8.38 7.46 17.93
C ASP A 428 -7.94 8.80 17.31
N LEU A 429 -6.74 8.85 16.72
CA LEU A 429 -6.25 10.04 16.01
C LEU A 429 -7.16 10.37 14.81
N ILE A 430 -7.37 9.39 13.93
CA ILE A 430 -8.12 9.58 12.69
C ILE A 430 -9.57 9.98 12.97
N ASN A 431 -10.23 9.31 13.90
CA ASN A 431 -11.60 9.61 14.25
C ASN A 431 -11.72 11.02 14.84
N GLN A 432 -10.74 11.45 15.64
CA GLN A 432 -10.71 12.83 16.14
C GLN A 432 -10.53 13.84 14.99
N ILE A 433 -9.64 13.58 14.03
CA ILE A 433 -9.45 14.41 12.84
C ILE A 433 -10.76 14.54 12.04
N TYR A 434 -11.50 13.44 11.84
CA TYR A 434 -12.77 13.45 11.11
C TYR A 434 -13.81 14.34 11.78
N LEU A 435 -13.92 14.26 13.11
CA LEU A 435 -14.88 15.04 13.89
C LEU A 435 -14.47 16.52 14.00
N ASP A 436 -13.20 16.82 14.25
CA ASP A 436 -12.69 18.19 14.38
C ASP A 436 -12.85 18.98 13.08
N ASN A 437 -12.67 18.31 11.94
CA ASN A 437 -12.86 18.91 10.62
C ASN A 437 -14.31 18.96 10.16
N LYS A 438 -15.26 18.38 10.94
CA LYS A 438 -16.69 18.26 10.62
C LYS A 438 -16.94 17.57 9.28
N TRP A 439 -16.17 16.53 8.99
CA TRP A 439 -16.34 15.73 7.78
C TRP A 439 -17.39 14.64 7.91
N MET A 440 -17.83 14.34 9.14
CA MET A 440 -18.88 13.37 9.44
C MET A 440 -20.21 14.06 9.77
N ASN A 441 -21.33 13.32 9.65
CA ASN A 441 -22.64 13.80 10.09
C ASN A 441 -22.65 14.01 11.63
N ASP A 442 -23.39 15.01 12.12
CA ASP A 442 -23.41 15.43 13.54
C ASP A 442 -23.80 14.31 14.54
N ASN A 443 -24.43 13.24 14.09
CA ASN A 443 -24.87 12.10 14.89
C ASN A 443 -23.79 11.01 15.04
N VAL A 444 -22.69 11.08 14.28
CA VAL A 444 -21.58 10.12 14.34
C VAL A 444 -20.73 10.42 15.57
N SER A 445 -20.48 9.37 16.38
CA SER A 445 -19.63 9.46 17.57
C SER A 445 -18.27 8.81 17.34
N ILE A 446 -17.26 9.23 18.12
CA ILE A 446 -15.93 8.62 18.08
C ILE A 446 -15.98 7.13 18.42
N GLU A 447 -16.86 6.72 19.34
CA GLU A 447 -17.05 5.31 19.68
C GLU A 447 -17.61 4.49 18.52
N SER A 448 -18.55 5.06 17.75
CA SER A 448 -19.11 4.40 16.56
C SER A 448 -18.09 4.23 15.44
N LEU A 449 -17.18 5.20 15.26
CA LEU A 449 -16.09 5.07 14.30
C LEU A 449 -15.04 4.05 14.78
N ARG A 450 -14.73 4.08 16.08
CA ARG A 450 -13.79 3.14 16.70
C ARG A 450 -14.27 1.70 16.59
N SER A 451 -15.57 1.43 16.76
CA SER A 451 -16.11 0.06 16.63
C SER A 451 -15.97 -0.55 15.24
N HIS A 452 -15.60 0.25 14.25
CA HIS A 452 -15.39 -0.18 12.86
C HIS A 452 -13.99 0.19 12.33
N TYR A 453 -13.00 0.39 13.22
CA TYR A 453 -11.61 0.68 12.86
C TYR A 453 -11.47 1.88 11.90
N SER A 454 -12.18 2.96 12.22
CA SER A 454 -12.30 4.18 11.39
C SER A 454 -13.08 3.99 10.08
N GLY A 455 -13.70 2.82 9.88
CA GLY A 455 -14.78 2.63 8.91
C GLY A 455 -16.06 3.35 9.36
N PHE A 456 -16.91 3.73 8.41
CA PHE A 456 -18.11 4.52 8.69
C PHE A 456 -19.18 4.41 7.62
N ALA A 457 -20.39 4.86 7.95
CA ALA A 457 -21.45 5.17 7.02
C ALA A 457 -21.76 6.68 7.10
N TYR A 458 -21.74 7.35 5.94
CA TYR A 458 -22.01 8.78 5.80
C TYR A 458 -23.21 8.99 4.89
N GLU A 459 -24.18 9.82 5.30
CA GLU A 459 -25.31 10.21 4.45
C GLU A 459 -25.09 11.61 3.89
N SER A 460 -25.03 11.71 2.56
CA SER A 460 -24.89 12.99 1.86
C SER A 460 -26.18 13.81 1.95
N LYS A 461 -26.08 15.12 1.66
CA LYS A 461 -27.25 16.02 1.61
C LYS A 461 -28.28 15.61 0.56
N ARG A 462 -27.88 14.78 -0.42
CA ARG A 462 -28.74 14.25 -1.48
C ARG A 462 -29.35 12.89 -1.13
N GLY A 463 -28.99 12.30 0.00
CA GLY A 463 -29.47 10.99 0.43
C GLY A 463 -28.65 9.80 -0.08
N LEU A 464 -27.48 10.01 -0.69
CA LEU A 464 -26.53 8.92 -0.97
C LEU A 464 -25.91 8.45 0.35
N LYS A 465 -25.84 7.13 0.57
CA LYS A 465 -25.03 6.57 1.66
C LYS A 465 -23.65 6.15 1.13
N VAL A 466 -22.58 6.69 1.71
CA VAL A 466 -21.20 6.28 1.44
C VAL A 466 -20.72 5.43 2.61
N ILE A 467 -20.31 4.19 2.34
CA ILE A 467 -19.82 3.26 3.36
C ILE A 467 -18.32 3.04 3.13
N SER A 468 -17.50 3.44 4.10
CA SER A 468 -16.05 3.25 4.12
C SER A 468 -15.71 2.03 4.97
N LEU A 469 -14.95 1.10 4.39
CA LEU A 469 -14.42 -0.09 5.05
C LEU A 469 -12.92 0.07 5.33
N ASN A 470 -12.44 -0.51 6.42
CA ASN A 470 -11.01 -0.68 6.65
C ASN A 470 -10.53 -1.98 5.99
N SER A 471 -9.84 -1.84 4.86
CA SER A 471 -9.38 -2.99 4.08
C SER A 471 -8.29 -3.82 4.76
N ASN A 472 -7.63 -3.29 5.80
CA ASN A 472 -6.66 -4.05 6.58
C ASN A 472 -7.30 -5.27 7.27
N ALA A 473 -8.62 -5.28 7.49
CA ALA A 473 -9.34 -6.42 8.04
C ALA A 473 -9.25 -7.68 7.16
N TYR A 474 -9.17 -7.52 5.83
CA TYR A 474 -9.05 -8.62 4.87
C TYR A 474 -7.68 -8.71 4.18
N TYR A 475 -6.71 -7.89 4.62
CA TYR A 475 -5.39 -7.81 4.01
C TYR A 475 -4.52 -9.02 4.35
N GLN A 476 -3.90 -9.65 3.35
CA GLN A 476 -3.05 -10.83 3.54
C GLN A 476 -1.78 -10.56 4.36
N LYS A 477 -1.32 -9.30 4.48
CA LYS A 477 -0.21 -8.97 5.39
C LYS A 477 -0.65 -8.67 6.82
N ASN A 478 -1.94 -8.47 7.08
CA ASN A 478 -2.41 -8.37 8.45
C ASN A 478 -2.27 -9.72 9.14
N LEU A 479 -1.41 -9.80 10.16
CA LEU A 479 -1.16 -11.03 10.89
C LEU A 479 -2.41 -11.55 11.59
N TRP A 480 -3.23 -10.63 12.10
CA TRP A 480 -4.43 -10.92 12.87
C TRP A 480 -5.54 -11.55 12.03
N SER A 481 -5.61 -11.23 10.73
CA SER A 481 -6.59 -11.80 9.79
C SER A 481 -6.45 -13.30 9.58
N TYR A 482 -5.39 -13.95 10.08
CA TYR A 482 -5.21 -15.40 10.01
C TYR A 482 -5.85 -16.17 11.16
N ILE A 483 -6.32 -15.47 12.20
CA ILE A 483 -6.94 -16.10 13.35
C ILE A 483 -8.26 -16.73 12.92
N ASN A 484 -8.38 -18.05 13.10
CA ASN A 484 -9.61 -18.79 12.92
C ASN A 484 -10.28 -18.58 11.56
N LEU A 485 -9.51 -18.37 10.49
CA LEU A 485 -10.01 -18.11 9.13
C LEU A 485 -11.09 -19.08 8.68
N SER A 486 -10.94 -20.36 9.03
CA SER A 486 -11.87 -21.41 8.66
C SER A 486 -13.13 -21.53 9.53
N THR A 487 -13.22 -20.76 10.62
CA THR A 487 -14.29 -20.91 11.61
C THR A 487 -14.93 -19.58 12.02
N ASN A 488 -14.27 -18.47 11.78
CA ASN A 488 -14.78 -17.13 12.00
C ASN A 488 -14.56 -16.29 10.74
N ALA A 489 -15.64 -16.01 10.03
CA ALA A 489 -15.60 -15.28 8.77
C ALA A 489 -15.48 -13.76 8.95
N ASP A 490 -15.86 -13.23 10.12
CA ASP A 490 -15.93 -11.78 10.39
C ASP A 490 -15.29 -11.42 11.72
N ALA A 491 -13.99 -11.73 11.86
CA ALA A 491 -13.23 -11.45 13.08
C ALA A 491 -13.16 -9.95 13.44
N PHE A 492 -13.51 -9.06 12.52
CA PHE A 492 -13.50 -7.61 12.70
C PHE A 492 -14.92 -7.02 12.80
N GLY A 493 -16.00 -7.81 12.64
CA GLY A 493 -17.38 -7.32 12.62
C GLY A 493 -17.70 -6.39 11.44
N GLN A 494 -16.85 -6.34 10.42
CA GLN A 494 -16.97 -5.42 9.30
C GLN A 494 -18.01 -5.90 8.29
N TRP A 495 -18.18 -7.21 8.11
CA TRP A 495 -19.21 -7.74 7.21
C TRP A 495 -20.60 -7.59 7.80
N GLU A 496 -20.76 -7.84 9.10
CA GLU A 496 -22.01 -7.54 9.81
C GLU A 496 -22.37 -6.05 9.68
N PHE A 497 -21.41 -5.15 9.93
CA PHE A 497 -21.59 -3.72 9.75
C PHE A 497 -22.06 -3.37 8.32
N LEU A 498 -21.33 -3.83 7.30
CA LEU A 498 -21.65 -3.57 5.90
C LEU A 498 -23.05 -4.09 5.53
N ILE A 499 -23.39 -5.31 5.92
CA ILE A 499 -24.67 -5.94 5.59
C ILE A 499 -25.82 -5.18 6.26
N ASN A 500 -25.67 -4.80 7.53
CA ASN A 500 -26.69 -4.05 8.25
C ASN A 500 -26.99 -2.70 7.57
N GLU A 501 -25.95 -1.96 7.16
CA GLU A 501 -26.09 -0.70 6.44
C GLU A 501 -26.73 -0.88 5.05
N LEU A 502 -26.39 -1.95 4.33
CA LEU A 502 -26.96 -2.27 3.02
C LEU A 502 -28.43 -2.70 3.11
N VAL A 503 -28.79 -3.53 4.08
CA VAL A 503 -30.19 -3.95 4.32
C VAL A 503 -31.04 -2.74 4.70
N GLU A 504 -30.54 -1.88 5.58
CA GLU A 504 -31.24 -0.65 5.94
C GLU A 504 -31.45 0.24 4.70
N SER A 505 -30.41 0.45 3.90
CA SER A 505 -30.46 1.28 2.69
C SER A 505 -31.43 0.71 1.65
N GLU A 506 -31.38 -0.59 1.40
CA GLU A 506 -32.28 -1.31 0.48
C GLU A 506 -33.75 -1.11 0.91
N SER A 507 -34.04 -1.19 2.21
CA SER A 507 -35.41 -1.00 2.75
C SER A 507 -35.98 0.40 2.52
N LYS A 508 -35.11 1.40 2.32
CA LYS A 508 -35.47 2.80 2.05
C LYS A 508 -35.39 3.16 0.57
N GLY A 509 -34.96 2.25 -0.30
CA GLY A 509 -34.63 2.57 -1.70
C GLY A 509 -33.42 3.51 -1.83
N GLN A 510 -32.54 3.54 -0.83
CA GLN A 510 -31.37 4.40 -0.78
C GLN A 510 -30.21 3.80 -1.59
N ARG A 511 -29.52 4.65 -2.36
CA ARG A 511 -28.34 4.27 -3.12
C ARG A 511 -27.10 4.30 -2.24
N VAL A 512 -26.16 3.39 -2.52
CA VAL A 512 -24.95 3.18 -1.73
C VAL A 512 -23.70 3.23 -2.60
N TRP A 513 -22.69 3.96 -2.14
CA TRP A 513 -21.32 3.85 -2.62
C TRP A 513 -20.48 3.13 -1.56
N LEU A 514 -19.73 2.13 -1.99
CA LEU A 514 -18.76 1.45 -1.14
C LEU A 514 -17.37 1.99 -1.43
N MET A 515 -16.54 2.15 -0.40
CA MET A 515 -15.13 2.46 -0.57
C MET A 515 -14.26 1.72 0.44
N ALA A 516 -13.05 1.37 0.02
CA ALA A 516 -11.96 0.92 0.87
C ALA A 516 -10.63 1.28 0.19
N HIS A 517 -9.48 1.00 0.80
CA HIS A 517 -8.20 1.21 0.13
C HIS A 517 -7.83 0.03 -0.80
N ILE A 518 -7.65 -1.16 -0.24
CA ILE A 518 -7.18 -2.35 -0.99
C ILE A 518 -8.35 -2.99 -1.75
N PRO A 519 -8.26 -3.17 -3.08
CA PRO A 519 -9.26 -3.90 -3.84
C PRO A 519 -9.41 -5.35 -3.36
N SER A 520 -10.64 -5.78 -3.07
CA SER A 520 -10.93 -7.14 -2.60
C SER A 520 -10.56 -8.23 -3.62
N GLY A 521 -10.49 -7.88 -4.90
CA GLY A 521 -10.16 -8.79 -6.01
C GLY A 521 -8.68 -8.81 -6.39
N ASP A 522 -7.80 -8.25 -5.55
CA ASP A 522 -6.35 -8.24 -5.80
C ASP A 522 -5.61 -9.31 -4.98
N PHE A 523 -4.36 -9.60 -5.34
CA PHE A 523 -3.50 -10.59 -4.66
C PHE A 523 -3.39 -10.33 -3.15
N ASP A 524 -3.51 -9.06 -2.78
CA ASP A 524 -3.37 -8.58 -1.42
C ASP A 524 -4.58 -8.90 -0.52
N ALA A 525 -5.74 -9.27 -1.07
CA ALA A 525 -6.88 -9.70 -0.28
C ALA A 525 -6.86 -11.21 -0.02
N LEU A 526 -7.25 -11.64 1.19
CA LEU A 526 -7.45 -13.06 1.50
C LEU A 526 -8.62 -13.64 0.69
N PRO A 527 -8.48 -14.80 0.01
CA PRO A 527 -9.51 -15.28 -0.92
C PRO A 527 -10.88 -15.56 -0.30
N ILE A 528 -10.93 -16.08 0.94
CA ILE A 528 -12.21 -16.28 1.65
C ILE A 528 -12.94 -14.95 1.83
N GLN A 529 -12.21 -13.91 2.25
CA GLN A 529 -12.75 -12.57 2.50
C GLN A 529 -13.17 -11.89 1.19
N SER A 530 -12.37 -12.08 0.14
CA SER A 530 -12.67 -11.66 -1.23
C SER A 530 -14.00 -12.24 -1.73
N LYS A 531 -14.24 -13.54 -1.54
CA LYS A 531 -15.50 -14.20 -1.92
C LYS A 531 -16.70 -13.72 -1.11
N ILE A 532 -16.54 -13.50 0.20
CA ILE A 532 -17.60 -12.94 1.05
C ILE A 532 -18.03 -11.57 0.53
N PHE A 533 -17.05 -10.68 0.29
CA PHE A 533 -17.35 -9.33 -0.23
C PHE A 533 -18.03 -9.39 -1.59
N ALA A 534 -17.55 -10.23 -2.51
CA ALA A 534 -18.17 -10.40 -3.83
C ALA A 534 -19.63 -10.88 -3.74
N GLN A 535 -19.95 -11.83 -2.86
CA GLN A 535 -21.34 -12.28 -2.65
C GLN A 535 -22.24 -11.18 -2.07
N ILE A 536 -21.72 -10.37 -1.14
CA ILE A 536 -22.45 -9.21 -0.61
C ILE A 536 -22.70 -8.20 -1.74
N VAL A 537 -21.69 -7.86 -2.54
CA VAL A 537 -21.84 -6.95 -3.67
C VAL A 537 -22.86 -7.50 -4.67
N GLU A 538 -22.79 -8.78 -5.04
CA GLU A 538 -23.73 -9.43 -5.94
C GLU A 538 -25.18 -9.37 -5.42
N ARG A 539 -25.38 -9.66 -4.13
CA ARG A 539 -26.70 -9.62 -3.49
C ARG A 539 -27.36 -8.25 -3.60
N PHE A 540 -26.61 -7.18 -3.33
CA PHE A 540 -27.16 -5.81 -3.22
C PHE A 540 -27.04 -4.99 -4.52
N SER A 541 -26.48 -5.58 -5.57
CA SER A 541 -26.40 -4.96 -6.91
C SER A 541 -27.58 -5.37 -7.79
N PRO A 542 -28.08 -4.51 -8.70
CA PRO A 542 -27.70 -3.12 -8.90
C PRO A 542 -28.59 -2.14 -8.11
N TYR A 543 -29.59 -2.62 -7.35
CA TYR A 543 -30.62 -1.77 -6.73
C TYR A 543 -30.11 -0.89 -5.58
N THR A 544 -29.20 -1.40 -4.76
CA THR A 544 -28.70 -0.69 -3.58
C THR A 544 -27.29 -0.15 -3.83
N ILE A 545 -26.35 -1.00 -4.25
CA ILE A 545 -24.97 -0.60 -4.54
C ILE A 545 -24.89 0.01 -5.94
N ALA A 546 -24.51 1.29 -6.01
CA ALA A 546 -24.32 2.02 -7.26
C ALA A 546 -22.87 1.98 -7.74
N ASN A 547 -21.90 2.15 -6.84
CA ASN A 547 -20.47 2.16 -7.17
C ASN A 547 -19.63 1.58 -6.03
N VAL A 548 -18.45 1.05 -6.38
CA VAL A 548 -17.40 0.59 -5.45
C VAL A 548 -16.09 1.29 -5.81
N PHE A 549 -15.36 1.81 -4.83
CA PHE A 549 -14.13 2.60 -5.03
C PHE A 549 -12.96 2.05 -4.22
N PHE A 550 -11.78 2.03 -4.84
CA PHE A 550 -10.51 1.63 -4.24
C PHE A 550 -9.34 2.53 -4.70
N GLY A 551 -8.19 2.36 -4.03
CA GLY A 551 -6.88 2.93 -4.38
C GLY A 551 -5.82 1.82 -4.45
N HIS A 552 -4.69 1.98 -3.74
CA HIS A 552 -3.67 0.96 -3.44
C HIS A 552 -2.79 0.52 -4.61
N THR A 553 -3.36 0.26 -5.78
CA THR A 553 -2.57 -0.22 -6.92
C THR A 553 -1.71 0.88 -7.54
N HIS A 554 -1.95 2.13 -7.14
CA HIS A 554 -1.37 3.36 -7.66
C HIS A 554 -1.72 3.65 -9.12
N GLN A 555 -2.57 2.84 -9.76
CA GLN A 555 -2.75 2.78 -11.20
C GLN A 555 -4.19 3.13 -11.61
N ASP A 556 -4.37 3.55 -12.88
CA ASP A 556 -5.72 3.77 -13.41
C ASP A 556 -6.37 2.45 -13.80
N GLU A 557 -7.16 1.90 -12.91
CA GLU A 557 -7.68 0.55 -13.04
C GLU A 557 -9.18 0.47 -12.73
N PHE A 558 -9.75 -0.68 -13.05
CA PHE A 558 -11.10 -1.05 -12.67
C PHE A 558 -11.15 -2.57 -12.51
N LYS A 559 -12.18 -3.09 -11.83
CA LYS A 559 -12.44 -4.54 -11.73
C LYS A 559 -13.90 -4.83 -12.03
N ILE A 560 -14.20 -5.82 -12.86
CA ILE A 560 -15.57 -6.26 -13.12
C ILE A 560 -15.90 -7.51 -12.31
N LEU A 561 -17.04 -7.47 -11.61
CA LEU A 561 -17.67 -8.62 -10.98
C LEU A 561 -18.64 -9.27 -11.96
N TYR A 562 -18.42 -10.55 -12.22
CA TYR A 562 -19.32 -11.41 -12.99
C TYR A 562 -20.04 -12.39 -12.05
N SER A 563 -21.13 -12.96 -12.52
CA SER A 563 -21.86 -14.03 -11.83
C SER A 563 -20.97 -15.26 -11.62
N THR A 564 -21.28 -16.07 -10.62
CA THR A 564 -20.50 -17.26 -10.27
C THR A 564 -20.47 -18.28 -11.44
N ASN A 565 -19.30 -18.86 -11.74
CA ASN A 565 -19.06 -19.77 -12.88
C ASN A 565 -19.27 -19.15 -14.27
N SER A 566 -19.24 -17.82 -14.38
CA SER A 566 -19.38 -17.10 -15.64
C SER A 566 -18.25 -17.40 -16.63
N SER A 567 -18.58 -17.33 -17.93
CA SER A 567 -17.58 -17.29 -19.02
C SER A 567 -17.04 -15.88 -19.31
N LYS A 568 -17.36 -14.92 -18.43
CA LYS A 568 -17.11 -13.48 -18.54
C LYS A 568 -17.70 -12.89 -19.81
N GLU A 569 -19.00 -13.09 -19.98
CA GLU A 569 -19.81 -12.53 -21.06
C GLU A 569 -20.71 -11.40 -20.51
N ILE A 570 -21.27 -10.56 -21.37
CA ILE A 570 -21.97 -9.33 -20.95
C ILE A 570 -23.22 -9.61 -20.10
N GLU A 571 -23.91 -10.73 -20.34
CA GLU A 571 -25.11 -11.12 -19.59
C GLU A 571 -24.81 -11.53 -18.14
N ASP A 572 -23.55 -11.87 -17.85
CA ASP A 572 -23.09 -12.29 -16.53
C ASP A 572 -22.57 -11.12 -15.69
N VAL A 573 -22.53 -9.91 -16.24
CA VAL A 573 -21.98 -8.73 -15.56
C VAL A 573 -22.90 -8.30 -14.40
N ILE A 574 -22.35 -8.19 -13.19
CA ILE A 574 -23.08 -7.85 -11.97
C ILE A 574 -22.80 -6.41 -11.54
N ASN A 575 -21.53 -6.07 -11.33
CA ASN A 575 -21.09 -4.74 -10.89
C ASN A 575 -19.61 -4.53 -11.25
N MET A 576 -19.05 -3.39 -10.87
CA MET A 576 -17.64 -3.08 -11.02
C MET A 576 -17.12 -2.23 -9.87
N ALA A 577 -15.79 -2.18 -9.75
CA ALA A 577 -15.09 -1.25 -8.88
C ALA A 577 -14.16 -0.34 -9.68
N TRP A 578 -14.12 0.92 -9.26
CA TRP A 578 -13.21 1.95 -9.74
C TRP A 578 -11.94 1.94 -8.88
N ILE A 579 -10.77 1.95 -9.50
CA ILE A 579 -9.49 2.03 -8.80
C ILE A 579 -8.79 3.31 -9.27
N VAL A 580 -8.57 4.25 -8.36
CA VAL A 580 -7.97 5.55 -8.71
C VAL A 580 -6.44 5.49 -8.70
N GLN A 581 -5.84 6.37 -9.49
CA GLN A 581 -4.39 6.53 -9.55
C GLN A 581 -3.83 7.18 -8.29
N SER A 582 -2.53 7.01 -8.06
CA SER A 582 -1.80 7.67 -6.99
C SER A 582 -1.41 9.12 -7.30
N VAL A 583 -1.30 9.91 -6.23
CA VAL A 583 -0.52 11.15 -6.25
C VAL A 583 0.98 10.84 -6.16
N THR A 584 1.38 9.82 -5.37
CA THR A 584 2.78 9.41 -5.30
C THR A 584 3.32 8.97 -6.68
N PRO A 585 4.54 9.38 -7.06
CA PRO A 585 5.21 8.84 -8.24
C PRO A 585 5.66 7.39 -8.09
N LEU A 586 5.76 6.87 -6.86
CA LEU A 586 6.28 5.53 -6.63
C LEU A 586 5.29 4.48 -7.16
N ALA A 587 5.67 3.47 -7.94
CA ALA A 587 6.95 3.28 -8.61
C ALA A 587 6.80 3.47 -10.12
N ASN A 588 7.31 4.59 -10.59
CA ASN A 588 7.41 5.00 -12.00
C ASN A 588 6.13 5.51 -12.63
N TYR A 589 5.30 6.18 -11.83
CA TYR A 589 4.08 6.81 -12.28
C TYR A 589 4.19 8.33 -12.29
N ASN A 590 3.42 8.97 -13.17
CA ASN A 590 3.17 10.40 -13.02
C ASN A 590 2.14 10.63 -11.91
N PRO A 591 2.28 11.69 -11.09
CA PRO A 591 1.24 12.10 -10.14
C PRO A 591 -0.08 12.40 -10.84
N SER A 592 -1.20 11.99 -10.23
CA SER A 592 -2.53 12.11 -10.82
C SER A 592 -3.62 12.33 -9.77
N TRP A 593 -4.76 12.87 -10.21
CA TRP A 593 -6.01 12.90 -9.47
C TRP A 593 -7.21 12.86 -10.43
N ARG A 594 -8.40 12.54 -9.91
CA ARG A 594 -9.62 12.38 -10.71
C ARG A 594 -10.83 13.02 -10.04
N TYR A 595 -11.80 13.45 -10.83
CA TYR A 595 -13.16 13.68 -10.33
C TYR A 595 -14.19 12.95 -11.19
N TYR A 596 -15.36 12.73 -10.60
CA TYR A 596 -16.51 12.11 -11.22
C TYR A 596 -17.62 13.12 -11.42
N GLU A 597 -18.26 13.07 -12.58
CA GLU A 597 -19.56 13.66 -12.83
C GLU A 597 -20.62 12.60 -12.54
N VAL A 598 -21.54 12.93 -11.62
CA VAL A 598 -22.45 11.98 -10.99
C VAL A 598 -23.89 12.39 -11.26
N GLU A 599 -24.71 11.42 -11.68
CA GLU A 599 -26.14 11.62 -11.90
C GLU A 599 -26.87 11.82 -10.56
N ASN A 600 -27.74 12.82 -10.49
CA ASN A 600 -28.61 13.02 -9.33
C ASN A 600 -29.60 11.84 -9.18
N GLU A 601 -30.04 11.56 -7.94
CA GLU A 601 -30.92 10.44 -7.54
C GLU A 601 -30.36 9.02 -7.74
N SER A 602 -29.79 8.70 -8.91
CA SER A 602 -29.23 7.36 -9.16
C SER A 602 -27.85 7.17 -8.55
N PHE A 603 -27.11 8.28 -8.42
CA PHE A 603 -25.72 8.34 -7.99
C PHE A 603 -24.79 7.46 -8.82
N ASN A 604 -25.15 7.16 -10.06
CA ASN A 604 -24.24 6.51 -10.99
C ASN A 604 -23.27 7.53 -11.59
N ILE A 605 -22.08 7.06 -11.97
CA ILE A 605 -21.09 7.91 -12.63
C ILE A 605 -21.47 8.06 -14.10
N ILE A 606 -21.64 9.31 -14.55
CA ILE A 606 -21.91 9.66 -15.95
C ILE A 606 -20.60 9.90 -16.71
N ASN A 607 -19.58 10.44 -16.05
CA ASN A 607 -18.25 10.57 -16.62
C ASN A 607 -17.17 10.62 -15.54
N SER A 608 -15.94 10.34 -15.91
CA SER A 608 -14.76 10.56 -15.07
C SER A 608 -13.71 11.35 -15.84
N TYR A 609 -13.09 12.31 -15.17
CA TYR A 609 -12.06 13.18 -15.74
C TYR A 609 -10.80 13.07 -14.91
N SER A 610 -9.70 12.67 -15.55
CA SER A 610 -8.40 12.50 -14.90
C SER A 610 -7.45 13.62 -15.30
N TYR A 611 -6.58 14.01 -14.37
CA TYR A 611 -5.52 14.99 -14.58
C TYR A 611 -4.22 14.42 -14.06
N TYR A 612 -3.13 14.75 -14.74
CA TYR A 612 -1.79 14.30 -14.37
C TYR A 612 -0.77 15.40 -14.59
N THR A 613 0.41 15.27 -14.00
CA THR A 613 1.56 16.12 -14.30
C THR A 613 2.75 15.27 -14.73
N GLN A 614 3.47 15.70 -15.76
CA GLN A 614 4.67 15.02 -16.24
C GLN A 614 5.84 15.31 -15.30
N LEU A 615 6.17 14.37 -14.42
CA LEU A 615 7.19 14.57 -13.40
C LEU A 615 8.58 14.77 -13.99
N ASN A 616 8.89 14.11 -15.10
CA ASN A 616 10.18 14.22 -15.81
C ASN A 616 10.49 15.65 -16.26
N GLU A 617 9.47 16.42 -16.69
CA GLU A 617 9.65 17.80 -17.14
C GLU A 617 10.13 18.71 -16.00
N THR A 618 9.72 18.40 -14.77
CA THR A 618 10.08 19.17 -13.57
C THR A 618 11.54 19.01 -13.12
N PHE A 619 12.30 18.10 -13.74
CA PHE A 619 13.68 17.86 -13.35
C PHE A 619 14.64 18.96 -13.84
N VAL A 620 14.27 19.65 -14.91
CA VAL A 620 15.15 20.54 -15.68
C VAL A 620 14.49 21.87 -16.09
N ASP A 621 13.33 22.20 -15.53
CA ASP A 621 12.57 23.44 -15.80
C ASP A 621 12.76 24.53 -14.73
N GLY A 622 13.76 24.38 -13.87
CA GLY A 622 14.18 25.36 -12.89
C GLY A 622 13.23 25.45 -11.70
N ALA A 623 12.75 26.67 -11.43
CA ALA A 623 11.91 27.01 -10.28
C ALA A 623 10.41 27.02 -10.64
N LEU A 624 10.01 26.34 -11.71
CA LEU A 624 8.62 26.30 -12.13
C LEU A 624 7.82 25.28 -11.32
N GLU A 625 6.52 25.55 -11.19
CA GLU A 625 5.57 24.61 -10.63
C GLU A 625 5.19 23.53 -11.68
N PRO A 626 4.89 22.29 -11.24
CA PRO A 626 4.37 21.25 -12.11
C PRO A 626 3.11 21.71 -12.82
N LYS A 627 3.03 21.42 -14.12
CA LYS A 627 1.88 21.76 -14.95
C LYS A 627 0.91 20.58 -14.97
N TRP A 628 -0.25 20.76 -14.34
CA TRP A 628 -1.33 19.80 -14.41
C TRP A 628 -2.04 19.87 -15.77
N LEU A 629 -2.11 18.73 -16.43
CA LEU A 629 -2.69 18.54 -17.74
C LEU A 629 -3.99 17.75 -17.59
N PHE A 630 -5.00 18.12 -18.38
CA PHE A 630 -6.12 17.22 -18.61
C PHE A 630 -5.60 15.98 -19.33
N GLU A 631 -5.79 14.82 -18.70
CA GLU A 631 -5.38 13.55 -19.28
C GLU A 631 -6.46 13.06 -20.25
N TYR A 632 -7.63 12.72 -19.69
CA TYR A 632 -8.70 12.14 -20.48
C TYR A 632 -10.07 12.21 -19.80
N SER A 633 -11.10 12.15 -20.63
CA SER A 633 -12.46 11.75 -20.25
C SER A 633 -12.63 10.28 -20.62
N LEU A 634 -13.11 9.47 -19.69
CA LEU A 634 -13.27 8.04 -19.91
C LEU A 634 -14.24 7.74 -21.05
N ARG A 635 -15.38 8.45 -21.06
CA ARG A 635 -16.38 8.36 -22.12
C ARG A 635 -15.78 8.63 -23.50
N ASP A 636 -15.16 9.81 -23.67
CA ASP A 636 -14.63 10.22 -24.98
C ASP A 636 -13.47 9.33 -25.45
N THR A 637 -12.71 8.77 -24.50
CA THR A 637 -11.52 7.99 -24.82
C THR A 637 -11.87 6.57 -25.26
N TYR A 638 -12.84 5.93 -24.61
CA TYR A 638 -13.18 4.52 -24.87
C TYR A 638 -14.43 4.35 -25.74
N ASP A 639 -15.27 5.37 -25.89
CA ASP A 639 -16.38 5.43 -26.86
C ASP A 639 -16.27 6.69 -27.75
N PRO A 640 -15.24 6.78 -28.62
CA PRO A 640 -14.97 7.97 -29.43
C PRO A 640 -16.04 8.26 -30.50
N GLU A 641 -16.90 7.28 -30.81
CA GLU A 641 -18.03 7.42 -31.73
C GLU A 641 -19.31 7.85 -31.02
N HIS A 642 -19.26 8.05 -29.69
CA HIS A 642 -20.38 8.44 -28.82
C HIS A 642 -21.62 7.55 -29.05
N SER A 643 -21.37 6.24 -29.15
CA SER A 643 -22.39 5.22 -29.42
C SER A 643 -23.13 4.75 -28.17
N TRP A 644 -22.53 4.93 -26.99
CA TRP A 644 -23.20 4.83 -25.71
C TRP A 644 -24.06 6.08 -25.48
N PRO A 645 -25.31 5.95 -24.97
CA PRO A 645 -26.15 7.12 -24.74
C PRO A 645 -25.47 8.14 -23.82
N THR A 646 -25.56 9.43 -24.17
CA THR A 646 -24.83 10.52 -23.48
C THR A 646 -25.23 10.68 -22.02
N ASP A 647 -26.46 10.33 -21.70
CA ASP A 647 -27.07 10.35 -20.36
C ASP A 647 -27.00 8.99 -19.66
N ALA A 648 -26.52 7.93 -20.31
CA ALA A 648 -26.42 6.62 -19.69
C ALA A 648 -25.13 6.51 -18.85
N PRO A 649 -25.19 5.89 -17.65
CA PRO A 649 -24.04 5.79 -16.76
C PRO A 649 -22.92 4.91 -17.34
N LEU A 650 -21.70 5.18 -16.91
CA LEU A 650 -20.51 4.37 -17.16
C LEU A 650 -20.46 3.19 -16.17
N ASN A 651 -21.41 2.28 -16.32
CA ASN A 651 -21.52 1.10 -15.45
C ASN A 651 -20.69 -0.07 -15.98
N SER A 652 -20.78 -1.20 -15.29
CA SER A 652 -20.04 -2.42 -15.62
C SER A 652 -20.31 -2.94 -17.05
N THR A 653 -21.48 -2.68 -17.65
CA THR A 653 -21.75 -3.09 -19.05
C THR A 653 -21.07 -2.17 -20.07
N PHE A 654 -20.92 -0.88 -19.77
CA PHE A 654 -20.04 0.01 -20.55
C PHE A 654 -18.60 -0.52 -20.54
N PHE A 655 -18.05 -0.78 -19.36
CA PHE A 655 -16.66 -1.25 -19.24
C PHE A 655 -16.45 -2.61 -19.90
N HIS A 656 -17.41 -3.53 -19.77
CA HIS A 656 -17.34 -4.81 -20.46
C HIS A 656 -17.23 -4.62 -21.99
N LYS A 657 -18.16 -3.84 -22.56
CA LYS A 657 -18.27 -3.66 -24.00
C LYS A 657 -17.10 -2.88 -24.61
N TYR A 658 -16.70 -1.76 -24.01
CA TYR A 658 -15.71 -0.86 -24.62
C TYR A 658 -14.27 -1.15 -24.19
N LEU A 659 -14.06 -1.78 -23.03
CA LEU A 659 -12.73 -2.09 -22.53
C LEU A 659 -12.46 -3.61 -22.52
N MET A 660 -13.30 -4.40 -21.85
CA MET A 660 -12.97 -5.82 -21.62
C MET A 660 -12.92 -6.65 -22.90
N GLU A 661 -13.83 -6.43 -23.86
CA GLU A 661 -13.82 -7.16 -25.14
C GLU A 661 -12.47 -6.98 -25.89
N ASN A 662 -11.91 -5.76 -25.83
CA ASN A 662 -10.63 -5.45 -26.46
C ASN A 662 -9.44 -5.94 -25.63
N LEU A 663 -9.49 -5.81 -24.29
CA LEU A 663 -8.45 -6.36 -23.40
C LEU A 663 -8.36 -7.90 -23.47
N LYS A 664 -9.49 -8.59 -23.67
CA LYS A 664 -9.56 -10.06 -23.89
C LYS A 664 -8.85 -10.45 -25.18
N ASN A 665 -8.87 -9.59 -26.19
CA ASN A 665 -8.28 -9.85 -27.50
C ASN A 665 -6.75 -9.68 -27.46
N GLN A 666 -6.07 -10.79 -27.24
CA GLN A 666 -4.60 -10.82 -27.17
C GLN A 666 -3.89 -10.42 -28.46
N THR A 667 -4.60 -10.30 -29.60
CA THR A 667 -4.00 -9.80 -30.85
C THR A 667 -4.14 -8.28 -31.00
N ASP A 668 -4.97 -7.63 -30.17
CA ASP A 668 -5.11 -6.17 -30.14
C ASP A 668 -4.08 -5.54 -29.20
N ILE A 669 -2.82 -5.57 -29.66
CA ILE A 669 -1.69 -4.97 -28.95
C ILE A 669 -1.90 -3.46 -28.83
N SER A 670 -2.49 -2.80 -29.84
CA SER A 670 -2.72 -1.36 -29.84
C SER A 670 -3.65 -0.90 -28.72
N PHE A 671 -4.76 -1.61 -28.51
CA PHE A 671 -5.69 -1.26 -27.44
C PHE A 671 -5.07 -1.52 -26.07
N ASN A 672 -4.37 -2.65 -25.90
CA ASN A 672 -3.66 -2.95 -24.67
C ASN A 672 -2.58 -1.91 -24.35
N GLN A 673 -1.82 -1.47 -25.37
CA GLN A 673 -0.84 -0.40 -25.19
C GLN A 673 -1.52 0.92 -24.78
N LYS A 674 -2.59 1.33 -25.47
CA LYS A 674 -3.35 2.54 -25.13
C LYS A 674 -3.83 2.50 -23.67
N TYR A 675 -4.35 1.36 -23.22
CA TYR A 675 -4.80 1.19 -21.84
C TYR A 675 -3.62 1.30 -20.86
N THR A 676 -2.49 0.63 -21.13
CA THR A 676 -1.28 0.71 -20.30
C THR A 676 -0.69 2.13 -20.25
N ASP A 677 -0.71 2.87 -21.37
CA ASP A 677 -0.24 4.25 -21.42
C ASP A 677 -1.00 5.14 -20.42
N ILE A 678 -2.33 5.00 -20.35
CA ILE A 678 -3.20 5.73 -19.40
C ILE A 678 -3.02 5.21 -17.97
N ARG A 679 -2.90 3.88 -17.80
CA ARG A 679 -2.64 3.26 -16.49
C ARG A 679 -1.39 3.83 -15.80
N PHE A 680 -0.38 4.16 -16.60
CA PHE A 680 0.88 4.79 -16.17
C PHE A 680 0.87 6.32 -16.23
N ARG A 681 -0.25 6.95 -16.63
CA ARG A 681 -0.39 8.40 -16.85
C ARG A 681 0.69 8.97 -17.75
N HIS A 682 0.93 8.29 -18.87
CA HIS A 682 1.94 8.65 -19.86
C HIS A 682 3.37 8.78 -19.27
N SER A 683 3.68 7.99 -18.24
CA SER A 683 5.02 7.92 -17.66
C SER A 683 6.07 7.50 -18.70
N PRO A 684 7.32 7.96 -18.60
CA PRO A 684 8.42 7.47 -19.43
C PRO A 684 8.76 5.98 -19.21
N PHE A 685 8.18 5.33 -18.20
CA PHE A 685 8.44 3.93 -17.81
C PHE A 685 7.27 2.98 -18.11
N ILE A 686 6.43 3.31 -19.10
CA ILE A 686 5.35 2.44 -19.55
C ILE A 686 5.91 1.10 -20.07
N ASP A 687 5.21 0.00 -19.74
CA ASP A 687 5.53 -1.32 -20.28
C ASP A 687 5.18 -1.45 -21.77
N ASP A 688 6.03 -2.15 -22.51
CA ASP A 688 5.74 -2.54 -23.90
C ASP A 688 4.79 -3.73 -23.93
N CYS A 689 3.59 -3.52 -24.45
CA CYS A 689 2.59 -4.57 -24.58
C CYS A 689 2.83 -5.51 -25.76
N SER A 690 3.85 -5.29 -26.60
CA SER A 690 4.13 -6.15 -27.74
C SER A 690 4.97 -7.37 -27.38
N ASN A 691 4.45 -8.57 -27.69
CA ASN A 691 5.24 -9.80 -27.74
C ASN A 691 4.98 -10.52 -29.07
N GLY A 692 5.62 -10.02 -30.12
CA GLY A 692 5.46 -10.52 -31.48
C GLY A 692 4.08 -10.18 -32.04
N THR A 693 3.18 -11.16 -32.09
CA THR A 693 1.81 -10.98 -32.62
C THR A 693 0.74 -11.05 -31.51
N VAL A 694 1.16 -11.14 -30.26
CA VAL A 694 0.26 -11.15 -29.10
C VAL A 694 0.71 -10.16 -28.04
N VAL A 695 -0.19 -9.85 -27.11
CA VAL A 695 0.08 -9.03 -25.92
C VAL A 695 1.14 -9.72 -25.04
N SER A 696 2.07 -8.93 -24.48
CA SER A 696 3.08 -9.40 -23.53
C SER A 696 2.47 -9.98 -22.25
N ASP A 697 3.20 -10.85 -21.55
CA ASP A 697 2.68 -11.46 -20.32
C ASP A 697 2.45 -10.39 -19.23
N ASP A 698 3.31 -9.38 -19.16
CA ASP A 698 3.17 -8.25 -18.24
C ASP A 698 1.86 -7.48 -18.51
N CYS A 699 1.59 -7.09 -19.76
CA CYS A 699 0.33 -6.41 -20.09
C CYS A 699 -0.89 -7.34 -20.00
N TYR A 700 -0.77 -8.64 -20.28
CA TYR A 700 -1.89 -9.56 -20.08
C TYR A 700 -2.25 -9.68 -18.59
N ASN A 701 -1.25 -9.84 -17.73
CA ASN A 701 -1.44 -9.95 -16.28
C ASN A 701 -2.01 -8.65 -15.71
N SER A 702 -1.46 -7.51 -16.12
CA SER A 702 -1.80 -6.21 -15.55
C SER A 702 -2.98 -5.49 -16.21
N ASN A 703 -3.39 -5.87 -17.43
CA ASN A 703 -4.58 -5.32 -18.07
C ASN A 703 -5.74 -6.31 -17.99
N TRP A 704 -5.62 -7.51 -18.55
CA TRP A 704 -6.74 -8.47 -18.58
C TRP A 704 -6.97 -9.14 -17.23
N CYS A 705 -5.95 -9.73 -16.60
CA CYS A 705 -6.16 -10.43 -15.34
C CYS A 705 -6.53 -9.48 -14.21
N ALA A 706 -5.86 -8.33 -14.11
CA ALA A 706 -6.16 -7.33 -13.09
C ALA A 706 -7.62 -6.84 -13.18
N THR A 707 -8.14 -6.57 -14.39
CA THR A 707 -9.48 -5.96 -14.57
C THR A 707 -10.63 -6.95 -14.68
N SER A 708 -10.38 -8.17 -15.16
CA SER A 708 -11.43 -9.18 -15.35
C SER A 708 -11.78 -9.97 -14.09
N ASN A 709 -11.02 -9.85 -13.00
CA ASN A 709 -11.19 -10.67 -11.79
C ASN A 709 -11.53 -9.78 -10.58
N PHE A 710 -12.71 -10.01 -10.00
CA PHE A 710 -13.16 -9.41 -8.73
C PHE A 710 -12.84 -10.29 -7.52
N LEU A 711 -12.35 -11.51 -7.77
CA LEU A 711 -11.94 -12.49 -6.76
C LEU A 711 -10.41 -12.63 -6.76
N SER A 712 -9.82 -12.60 -5.56
CA SER A 712 -8.36 -12.66 -5.36
C SER A 712 -7.75 -13.95 -5.92
N ASP A 713 -8.37 -15.10 -5.69
CA ASP A 713 -7.89 -16.39 -6.18
C ASP A 713 -8.00 -16.52 -7.71
N GLU A 714 -9.09 -16.04 -8.32
CA GLU A 714 -9.21 -16.00 -9.78
C GLU A 714 -8.16 -15.09 -10.41
N TYR A 715 -7.87 -13.93 -9.79
CA TYR A 715 -6.79 -13.06 -10.22
C TYR A 715 -5.43 -13.77 -10.16
N ILE A 716 -5.11 -14.41 -9.04
CA ILE A 716 -3.88 -15.19 -8.86
C ILE A 716 -3.74 -16.28 -9.92
N ASN A 717 -4.82 -17.01 -10.19
CA ASN A 717 -4.81 -18.13 -11.14
C ASN A 717 -4.84 -17.68 -12.61
N CYS A 718 -5.20 -16.43 -12.89
CA CYS A 718 -5.23 -15.90 -14.25
C CYS A 718 -3.83 -15.57 -14.80
N GLN A 719 -2.88 -15.27 -13.91
CA GLN A 719 -1.53 -14.81 -14.28
C GLN A 719 -0.75 -15.86 -15.10
N ARG A 720 0.07 -15.38 -16.04
CA ARG A 720 0.93 -16.18 -16.93
C ARG A 720 2.34 -16.37 -16.42
#